data_AF-A0A819H1A6-F1
#
_entry.id   AF-A0A819H1A6-F1
#
_cell.length_a   1.000
_cell.length_b   1.000
_cell.length_c   1.000
_cell.angle_alpha   90.00
_cell.angle_beta   90.00
_cell.angle_gamma   90.00
#
_symmetry.space_group_name_H-M   'P 1'
#
loop_
_entity.id
_entity.type
_entity.pdbx_description
1 polymer ?
#
loop_
_entity_poly.entity_id
_entity_poly.type
_entity_poly.pdbx_seq_one_letter_code
_entity_poly.pdbx_strand_id
1 'polypeptide(L)'
;MTTEVSTGIQYRHLFIHFIRNWNLYNDDDELNLSAQLLSTRVFIVTLSLALFMILSFTAAIPQSRAITVDSPSVSDFENITNRYPNAFTCRCSQMSFPYKQFFSFNPQFHQVCSSDLISEEWISSLFNVTTSNYYPLDFRLMASAQFQVLSALCRIVRNIVSDAVNEFSATIFVSPRALSRTIFDTYTDTLVDQFNKTTLENFRTLNGFISSIIDESRFISALRTNFYTRSVPDSGNYTTFSGIYPQKVNLTQSSFMSNKTCRCDQTSNCIYPAGIYNQSKAIIPNEAFSNDASLLFAVPGVQVGCVPQNALLQSTLECFYNQSCLDIVITLTGALRTVSALNISNSISRFHPTTTIGDIFDNLMLESWQIFPDFAAYFNICAPAACSYSYIQRFFFIYMITVAASLFGGLSVALHIGCSLLVKFISKISYQQTRTLTADEERESSRSYRDRVWNMVRIAYEKVTTFNLFKTALTDVEQGIYSTRVYILFLMVGVYVLTIYSTKVIGSKQVIVQNPSINQFEELNKMYSSILSCPCSRLSMPRSTFMHYEVQFHPFCTSRFIRDELWLQYWTMEFLNGTIDPTPSFYWADFRKNGLTFLNYIRILCEFSTATVSNVLNAFEAENYFSSQPITKLEFNQLTHNWTDSFIVQVKKGIKDCLTICFSIH
;
A
#
# COMPACT_ATOMS: atom_id res chain seq x y z
N MET A 1 -1.65 -69.44 -36.93
CA MET A 1 -1.23 -69.25 -35.51
C MET A 1 -0.16 -70.24 -35.03
N THR A 2 0.18 -71.31 -35.75
CA THR A 2 1.29 -72.22 -35.40
C THR A 2 2.61 -71.95 -36.15
N THR A 3 2.61 -71.05 -37.14
CA THR A 3 3.80 -70.68 -37.95
C THR A 3 4.55 -69.45 -37.43
N GLU A 4 3.91 -68.54 -36.67
CA GLU A 4 4.56 -67.36 -36.08
C GLU A 4 5.32 -67.65 -34.77
N VAL A 5 4.96 -68.72 -34.06
CA VAL A 5 5.68 -69.15 -32.84
C VAL A 5 7.02 -69.80 -33.20
N SER A 6 7.11 -70.47 -34.35
CA SER A 6 8.34 -71.12 -34.82
C SER A 6 9.42 -70.12 -35.25
N THR A 7 9.05 -69.01 -35.90
CA THR A 7 9.99 -67.97 -36.31
C THR A 7 10.54 -67.21 -35.10
N GLY A 8 9.70 -66.86 -34.12
CA GLY A 8 10.14 -66.22 -32.87
C GLY A 8 11.13 -67.06 -32.05
N ILE A 9 10.95 -68.38 -31.99
CA ILE A 9 11.89 -69.29 -31.31
C ILE A 9 13.21 -69.41 -32.08
N GLN A 10 13.16 -69.43 -33.42
CA GLN A 10 14.35 -69.50 -34.27
C GLN A 10 15.19 -68.22 -34.19
N TYR A 11 14.57 -67.02 -34.18
CA TYR A 11 15.27 -65.75 -33.97
C TYR A 11 15.85 -65.63 -32.55
N ARG A 12 15.14 -66.14 -31.54
CA ARG A 12 15.65 -66.18 -30.16
C ARG A 12 16.86 -67.12 -30.04
N HIS A 13 16.83 -68.28 -30.69
CA HIS A 13 17.97 -69.19 -30.75
C HIS A 13 19.16 -68.59 -31.53
N LEU A 14 18.91 -67.93 -32.66
CA LEU A 14 19.96 -67.23 -33.43
C LEU A 14 20.56 -66.06 -32.65
N PHE A 15 19.75 -65.29 -31.94
CA PHE A 15 20.20 -64.16 -31.14
C PHE A 15 20.98 -64.61 -29.90
N ILE A 16 20.53 -65.66 -29.21
CA ILE A 16 21.27 -66.27 -28.10
C ILE A 16 22.59 -66.87 -28.59
N HIS A 17 22.59 -67.52 -29.76
CA HIS A 17 23.81 -68.05 -30.38
C HIS A 17 24.78 -66.93 -30.78
N PHE A 18 24.27 -65.83 -31.35
CA PHE A 18 25.04 -64.64 -31.69
C PHE A 18 25.66 -64.01 -30.43
N ILE A 19 24.89 -63.76 -29.37
CA ILE A 19 25.41 -63.22 -28.10
C ILE A 19 26.43 -64.16 -27.45
N ARG A 20 26.18 -65.48 -27.50
CA ARG A 20 27.07 -66.48 -26.89
C ARG A 20 28.43 -66.56 -27.56
N ASN A 21 28.48 -66.32 -28.88
CA ASN A 21 29.69 -66.38 -29.68
C ASN A 21 30.26 -64.99 -30.02
N TRP A 22 29.65 -63.92 -29.50
CA TRP A 22 30.14 -62.58 -29.74
C TRP A 22 31.47 -62.39 -29.01
N ASN A 23 32.51 -62.11 -29.80
CA ASN A 23 33.86 -61.92 -29.32
C ASN A 23 34.38 -60.58 -29.83
N LEU A 24 34.45 -59.60 -28.92
CA LEU A 24 34.96 -58.26 -29.21
C LEU A 24 36.51 -58.25 -29.26
N TYR A 25 37.16 -59.31 -28.80
CA TYR A 25 38.62 -59.45 -28.70
C TYR A 25 39.17 -60.53 -29.63
N ASN A 26 38.48 -60.80 -30.74
CA ASN A 26 38.87 -61.80 -31.74
C ASN A 26 40.23 -61.55 -32.39
N ASP A 27 40.74 -60.31 -32.28
CA ASP A 27 41.99 -59.86 -32.91
C ASP A 27 43.21 -59.82 -31.94
N ASP A 28 43.07 -60.30 -30.70
CA ASP A 28 44.17 -60.35 -29.72
C ASP A 28 44.80 -61.75 -29.67
N ASP A 29 45.81 -61.98 -30.51
CA ASP A 29 46.54 -63.27 -30.66
C ASP A 29 47.23 -63.74 -29.37
N GLU A 30 47.40 -62.85 -28.37
CA GLU A 30 47.98 -63.21 -27.06
C GLU A 30 46.97 -63.90 -26.13
N LEU A 31 45.67 -63.85 -26.43
CA LEU A 31 44.60 -64.42 -25.60
C LEU A 31 44.03 -65.68 -26.24
N ASN A 32 43.94 -66.77 -25.47
CA ASN A 32 43.20 -67.96 -25.90
C ASN A 32 41.70 -67.62 -26.10
N LEU A 33 41.01 -68.33 -26.98
CA LEU A 33 39.59 -68.10 -27.32
C LEU A 33 38.67 -67.99 -26.08
N SER A 34 38.93 -68.78 -25.04
CA SER A 34 38.19 -68.73 -23.77
C SER A 34 38.40 -67.42 -23.01
N ALA A 35 39.61 -66.84 -23.06
CA ALA A 35 39.95 -65.57 -22.44
C ALA A 35 39.44 -64.37 -23.25
N GLN A 36 39.40 -64.47 -24.58
CA GLN A 36 38.78 -63.45 -25.45
C GLN A 36 37.25 -63.34 -25.21
N LEU A 37 36.56 -64.49 -25.14
CA LEU A 37 35.12 -64.54 -24.80
C LEU A 37 34.84 -64.05 -23.38
N LEU A 38 35.73 -64.35 -22.42
CA LEU A 38 35.62 -63.84 -21.05
C LEU A 38 35.81 -62.32 -21.00
N SER A 39 36.79 -61.77 -21.73
CA SER A 39 37.06 -60.33 -21.80
C SER A 39 35.88 -59.56 -22.40
N THR A 40 35.25 -60.11 -23.44
CA THR A 40 34.02 -59.55 -24.03
C THR A 40 32.87 -59.46 -23.02
N ARG A 41 32.69 -60.50 -22.20
CA ARG A 41 31.63 -60.53 -21.17
C ARG A 41 31.90 -59.54 -20.03
N VAL A 42 33.14 -59.48 -19.55
CA VAL A 42 33.56 -58.50 -18.53
C VAL A 42 33.38 -57.09 -19.06
N PHE A 43 33.73 -56.83 -20.32
CA PHE A 43 33.52 -55.55 -20.98
C PHE A 43 32.04 -55.12 -21.00
N ILE A 44 31.13 -55.99 -21.46
CA ILE A 44 29.70 -55.65 -21.55
C ILE A 44 29.10 -55.38 -20.17
N VAL A 45 29.43 -56.19 -19.16
CA VAL A 45 28.93 -56.01 -17.79
C VAL A 45 29.46 -54.73 -17.17
N THR A 46 30.76 -54.46 -17.29
CA THR A 46 31.39 -53.25 -16.73
C THR A 46 30.88 -51.98 -17.42
N LEU A 47 30.72 -52.00 -18.74
CA LEU A 47 30.13 -50.89 -19.50
C LEU A 47 28.69 -50.60 -19.06
N SER A 48 27.87 -51.64 -18.92
CA SER A 48 26.48 -51.50 -18.50
C SER A 48 26.36 -50.93 -17.07
N LEU A 49 27.18 -51.42 -16.14
CA LEU A 49 27.23 -50.92 -14.76
C LEU A 49 27.71 -49.46 -14.70
N ALA A 50 28.74 -49.12 -15.46
CA ALA A 50 29.26 -47.75 -15.50
C ALA A 50 28.22 -46.76 -16.07
N LEU A 51 27.55 -47.11 -17.17
CA LEU A 51 26.48 -46.29 -17.72
C LEU A 51 25.29 -46.15 -16.75
N PHE A 52 24.91 -47.23 -16.07
CA PHE A 52 23.84 -47.19 -15.06
C PHE A 52 24.19 -46.27 -13.88
N MET A 53 25.42 -46.35 -13.36
CA MET A 53 25.88 -45.46 -12.29
C MET A 53 25.89 -43.98 -12.71
N ILE A 54 26.38 -43.68 -13.92
CA ILE A 54 26.41 -42.31 -14.45
C ILE A 54 24.99 -41.77 -14.61
N LEU A 55 24.08 -42.53 -15.22
CA LEU A 55 22.68 -42.12 -15.40
C LEU A 55 21.98 -41.90 -14.06
N SER A 56 22.14 -42.82 -13.11
CA SER A 56 21.55 -42.71 -11.77
C SER A 56 22.08 -41.49 -11.02
N PHE A 57 23.37 -41.21 -11.12
CA PHE A 57 23.99 -40.03 -10.52
C PHE A 57 23.47 -38.73 -11.16
N THR A 58 23.38 -38.67 -12.50
CA THR A 58 22.84 -37.50 -13.20
C THR A 58 21.36 -37.24 -12.92
N ALA A 59 20.58 -38.30 -12.67
CA ALA A 59 19.17 -38.20 -12.28
C ALA A 59 18.97 -37.72 -10.84
N ALA A 60 19.96 -37.91 -9.96
CA ALA A 60 19.88 -37.49 -8.58
C ALA A 60 20.19 -35.99 -8.37
N ILE A 61 20.83 -35.33 -9.34
CA ILE A 61 21.26 -33.93 -9.24
C ILE A 61 20.09 -33.00 -9.60
N PRO A 62 19.58 -32.18 -8.66
CA PRO A 62 18.56 -31.20 -8.96
C PRO A 62 19.11 -30.10 -9.86
N GLN A 63 18.37 -29.75 -10.92
CA GLN A 63 18.70 -28.65 -11.82
C GLN A 63 17.74 -27.49 -11.60
N SER A 64 18.28 -26.27 -11.48
CA SER A 64 17.49 -25.04 -11.46
C SER A 64 17.23 -24.60 -12.90
N ARG A 65 15.96 -24.43 -13.27
CA ARG A 65 15.58 -23.89 -14.57
C ARG A 65 14.91 -22.54 -14.38
N ALA A 66 15.45 -21.51 -15.01
CA ALA A 66 14.84 -20.19 -15.10
C ALA A 66 13.97 -20.11 -16.36
N ILE A 67 12.76 -19.59 -16.22
CA ILE A 67 11.85 -19.25 -17.32
C ILE A 67 11.62 -17.74 -17.27
N THR A 68 11.75 -17.10 -18.44
CA THR A 68 11.37 -15.71 -18.67
C THR A 68 10.10 -15.66 -19.52
N VAL A 69 9.15 -14.85 -19.08
CA VAL A 69 7.91 -14.55 -19.80
C VAL A 69 7.94 -13.07 -20.13
N ASP A 70 7.94 -12.76 -21.43
CA ASP A 70 7.98 -11.39 -21.91
C ASP A 70 6.55 -10.84 -21.99
N SER A 71 6.35 -9.62 -21.46
CA SER A 71 5.07 -8.88 -21.51
C SER A 71 3.83 -9.73 -21.17
N PRO A 72 3.74 -10.31 -19.96
CA PRO A 72 2.61 -11.17 -19.60
C PRO A 72 1.29 -10.41 -19.54
N SER A 73 0.19 -11.08 -19.93
CA SER A 73 -1.16 -10.56 -19.66
C SER A 73 -1.49 -10.61 -18.17
N VAL A 74 -2.52 -9.86 -17.74
CA VAL A 74 -3.02 -9.90 -16.35
C VAL A 74 -3.34 -11.35 -15.92
N SER A 75 -4.01 -12.11 -16.78
CA SER A 75 -4.35 -13.51 -16.51
C SER A 75 -3.13 -14.43 -16.42
N ASP A 76 -2.11 -14.21 -17.26
CA ASP A 76 -0.87 -14.99 -17.19
C ASP A 76 -0.12 -14.71 -15.89
N PHE A 77 -0.04 -13.43 -15.52
CA PHE A 77 0.56 -12.99 -14.27
C PHE A 77 -0.13 -13.62 -13.06
N GLU A 78 -1.46 -13.57 -12.98
CA GLU A 78 -2.22 -14.15 -11.87
C GLU A 78 -2.04 -15.68 -11.80
N ASN A 79 -2.13 -16.37 -12.93
CA ASN A 79 -1.97 -17.83 -12.99
C ASN A 79 -0.57 -18.28 -12.53
N ILE A 80 0.48 -17.59 -12.99
CA ILE A 80 1.86 -17.95 -12.64
C ILE A 80 2.17 -17.58 -11.19
N THR A 81 1.70 -16.42 -10.71
CA THR A 81 1.85 -16.00 -9.31
C THR A 81 1.20 -16.99 -8.36
N ASN A 82 -0.01 -17.47 -8.68
CA ASN A 82 -0.70 -18.48 -7.87
C ASN A 82 0.05 -19.81 -7.83
N ARG A 83 0.77 -20.16 -8.90
CA ARG A 83 1.53 -21.42 -8.98
C ARG A 83 2.92 -21.32 -8.35
N TYR A 84 3.55 -20.15 -8.39
CA TYR A 84 4.92 -19.92 -7.91
C TYR A 84 5.06 -18.62 -7.08
N PRO A 85 4.34 -18.51 -5.94
CA PRO A 85 4.20 -17.24 -5.21
C PRO A 85 5.53 -16.67 -4.67
N ASN A 86 6.50 -17.53 -4.35
CA ASN A 86 7.77 -17.11 -3.74
C ASN A 86 8.94 -16.98 -4.74
N ALA A 87 8.74 -17.38 -6.00
CA ALA A 87 9.80 -17.46 -7.01
C ALA A 87 9.53 -16.60 -8.25
N PHE A 88 8.30 -16.13 -8.44
CA PHE A 88 7.91 -15.33 -9.59
C PHE A 88 8.09 -13.83 -9.30
N THR A 89 8.89 -13.17 -10.13
CA THR A 89 9.14 -11.73 -10.01
C THR A 89 9.00 -11.04 -11.36
N CYS A 90 8.31 -9.91 -11.35
CA CYS A 90 8.07 -9.05 -12.51
C CYS A 90 8.56 -7.65 -12.19
N ARG A 91 9.36 -7.05 -13.07
CA ARG A 91 9.75 -5.64 -12.96
C ARG A 91 8.74 -4.77 -13.67
N CYS A 92 8.28 -3.71 -13.02
CA CYS A 92 7.47 -2.69 -13.69
C CYS A 92 8.34 -1.85 -14.62
N SER A 93 7.82 -1.51 -15.80
CA SER A 93 8.42 -0.50 -16.68
C SER A 93 8.22 0.92 -16.12
N GLN A 94 7.07 1.16 -15.51
CA GLN A 94 6.78 2.39 -14.77
C GLN A 94 6.71 2.09 -13.27
N MET A 95 7.70 2.59 -12.52
CA MET A 95 7.83 2.31 -11.09
C MET A 95 7.07 3.30 -10.20
N SER A 96 6.71 4.47 -10.74
CA SER A 96 6.00 5.51 -10.01
C SER A 96 4.86 6.13 -10.82
N PHE A 97 3.70 6.24 -10.19
CA PHE A 97 2.51 6.85 -10.79
C PHE A 97 1.49 7.27 -9.73
N PRO A 98 0.67 8.30 -9.99
CA PRO A 98 -0.32 8.79 -9.03
C PRO A 98 -1.50 7.82 -8.86
N TYR A 99 -2.06 7.78 -7.65
CA TYR A 99 -3.24 6.96 -7.29
C TYR A 99 -4.43 7.15 -8.22
N LYS A 100 -4.64 8.37 -8.75
CA LYS A 100 -5.71 8.68 -9.71
C LYS A 100 -5.78 7.76 -10.93
N GLN A 101 -4.69 7.06 -11.27
CA GLN A 101 -4.66 6.18 -12.43
C GLN A 101 -5.28 4.80 -12.16
N PHE A 102 -5.46 4.42 -10.88
CA PHE A 102 -6.01 3.11 -10.51
C PHE A 102 -7.04 3.17 -9.36
N PHE A 103 -7.38 4.35 -8.87
CA PHE A 103 -8.50 4.56 -7.96
C PHE A 103 -9.59 5.42 -8.62
N SER A 104 -10.85 5.06 -8.38
CA SER A 104 -12.03 5.86 -8.73
C SER A 104 -12.79 6.27 -7.46
N PHE A 105 -13.29 7.51 -7.43
CA PHE A 105 -13.99 8.10 -6.29
C PHE A 105 -15.38 8.58 -6.70
N ASN A 106 -16.40 8.26 -5.90
CA ASN A 106 -17.76 8.74 -6.10
C ASN A 106 -18.50 9.01 -4.77
N PRO A 107 -18.02 9.97 -3.95
CA PRO A 107 -18.60 10.24 -2.64
C PRO A 107 -20.08 10.62 -2.73
N GLN A 108 -20.91 9.95 -1.93
CA GLN A 108 -22.34 10.21 -1.83
C GLN A 108 -22.62 11.04 -0.57
N PHE A 109 -23.12 12.26 -0.76
CA PHE A 109 -23.47 13.16 0.33
C PHE A 109 -24.92 12.97 0.76
N HIS A 110 -25.22 13.34 2.00
CA HIS A 110 -26.54 13.32 2.60
C HIS A 110 -27.50 14.16 1.76
N GLN A 111 -28.70 13.63 1.55
CA GLN A 111 -29.71 14.22 0.65
C GLN A 111 -30.07 15.68 0.96
N VAL A 112 -29.94 16.11 2.22
CA VAL A 112 -30.17 17.50 2.63
C VAL A 112 -29.29 18.47 1.84
N CYS A 113 -28.05 18.08 1.52
CA CYS A 113 -27.11 18.91 0.79
C CYS A 113 -27.46 19.04 -0.70
N SER A 114 -28.35 18.20 -1.24
CA SER A 114 -28.86 18.32 -2.61
C SER A 114 -30.34 18.70 -2.66
N SER A 115 -30.94 19.02 -1.51
CA SER A 115 -32.35 19.37 -1.40
C SER A 115 -32.58 20.87 -1.58
N ASP A 116 -33.83 21.23 -1.83
CA ASP A 116 -34.26 22.63 -1.91
C ASP A 116 -34.13 23.38 -0.58
N LEU A 117 -33.97 22.67 0.55
CA LEU A 117 -33.80 23.25 1.89
C LEU A 117 -32.49 24.03 2.07
N ILE A 118 -31.52 23.89 1.17
CA ILE A 118 -30.28 24.69 1.18
C ILE A 118 -30.23 25.71 0.04
N SER A 119 -31.32 25.84 -0.73
CA SER A 119 -31.42 26.78 -1.84
C SER A 119 -31.56 28.22 -1.35
N GLU A 120 -31.00 29.17 -2.10
CA GLU A 120 -31.17 30.61 -1.85
C GLU A 120 -32.65 31.02 -1.86
N GLU A 121 -33.46 30.39 -2.70
CA GLU A 121 -34.90 30.67 -2.78
C GLU A 121 -35.63 30.30 -1.49
N TRP A 122 -35.36 29.11 -0.93
CA TRP A 122 -35.93 28.71 0.37
C TRP A 122 -35.45 29.62 1.49
N ILE A 123 -34.13 29.83 1.58
CA ILE A 123 -33.50 30.63 2.63
C ILE A 123 -34.04 32.07 2.65
N SER A 124 -34.17 32.69 1.47
CA SER A 124 -34.67 34.06 1.34
C SER A 124 -36.16 34.15 1.66
N SER A 125 -36.95 33.11 1.34
CA SER A 125 -38.39 33.06 1.68
C SER A 125 -38.66 33.02 3.19
N LEU A 126 -37.69 32.57 3.98
CA LEU A 126 -37.77 32.54 5.45
C LEU A 126 -37.35 33.86 6.10
N PHE A 127 -36.70 34.75 5.36
CA PHE A 127 -36.23 36.03 5.90
C PHE A 127 -37.36 37.07 5.91
N ASN A 128 -37.55 37.73 7.04
CA ASN A 128 -38.44 38.87 7.16
C ASN A 128 -37.82 39.93 8.07
N VAL A 129 -37.77 41.19 7.60
CA VAL A 129 -37.14 42.32 8.30
C VAL A 129 -37.73 42.62 9.68
N THR A 130 -38.97 42.18 9.97
CA THR A 130 -39.61 42.41 11.27
C THR A 130 -39.38 41.28 12.28
N THR A 131 -38.69 40.19 11.90
CA THR A 131 -38.49 39.01 12.77
C THR A 131 -37.68 39.33 14.02
N SER A 132 -36.85 40.36 14.00
CA SER A 132 -36.12 40.83 15.19
C SER A 132 -37.02 41.25 16.37
N ASN A 133 -38.33 41.40 16.14
CA ASN A 133 -39.32 41.71 17.18
C ASN A 133 -40.04 40.46 17.72
N TYR A 134 -39.75 39.27 17.19
CA TYR A 134 -40.41 38.04 17.57
C TYR A 134 -39.90 37.52 18.91
N TYR A 135 -40.66 36.59 19.49
CA TYR A 135 -40.25 35.91 20.71
C TYR A 135 -38.91 35.18 20.48
N PRO A 136 -37.96 35.19 21.44
CA PRO A 136 -36.63 34.59 21.24
C PRO A 136 -36.62 33.09 20.92
N LEU A 137 -37.69 32.36 21.27
CA LEU A 137 -37.86 30.94 20.91
C LEU A 137 -38.60 30.74 19.58
N ASP A 138 -38.99 31.83 18.91
CA ASP A 138 -39.72 31.75 17.65
C ASP A 138 -38.80 31.28 16.53
N PHE A 139 -39.16 30.17 15.90
CA PHE A 139 -38.43 29.57 14.79
C PHE A 139 -38.15 30.58 13.68
N ARG A 140 -39.09 31.48 13.37
CA ARG A 140 -38.96 32.46 12.27
C ARG A 140 -37.85 33.49 12.52
N LEU A 141 -37.42 33.66 13.77
CA LEU A 141 -36.27 34.52 14.10
C LEU A 141 -34.95 33.90 13.61
N MET A 142 -34.81 32.58 13.67
CA MET A 142 -33.54 31.88 13.40
C MET A 142 -33.55 31.04 12.13
N ALA A 143 -34.72 30.77 11.55
CA ALA A 143 -34.87 29.85 10.42
C ALA A 143 -33.93 30.19 9.25
N SER A 144 -33.99 31.43 8.75
CA SER A 144 -33.13 31.87 7.64
C SER A 144 -31.63 31.67 7.96
N ALA A 145 -31.20 32.04 9.17
CA ALA A 145 -29.82 31.87 9.62
C ALA A 145 -29.40 30.39 9.67
N GLN A 146 -30.26 29.54 10.20
CA GLN A 146 -29.99 28.10 10.35
C GLN A 146 -29.85 27.42 9.00
N PHE A 147 -30.70 27.76 8.02
CA PHE A 147 -30.59 27.21 6.67
C PHE A 147 -29.42 27.80 5.87
N GLN A 148 -29.03 29.05 6.12
CA GLN A 148 -27.77 29.61 5.61
C GLN A 148 -26.57 28.83 6.12
N VAL A 149 -26.52 28.59 7.43
CA VAL A 149 -25.46 27.78 8.04
C VAL A 149 -25.49 26.36 7.45
N LEU A 150 -26.65 25.71 7.37
CA LEU A 150 -26.76 24.37 6.79
C LEU A 150 -26.23 24.31 5.35
N SER A 151 -26.57 25.29 4.51
CA SER A 151 -26.06 25.41 3.14
C SER A 151 -24.54 25.59 3.13
N ALA A 152 -24.01 26.44 4.02
CA ALA A 152 -22.57 26.63 4.17
C ALA A 152 -21.87 25.34 4.61
N LEU A 153 -22.39 24.61 5.61
CA LEU A 153 -21.85 23.33 6.08
C LEU A 153 -21.78 22.30 4.95
N CYS A 154 -22.86 22.17 4.16
CA CYS A 154 -22.89 21.29 3.00
C CYS A 154 -21.82 21.66 1.95
N ARG A 155 -21.64 22.96 1.67
CA ARG A 155 -20.62 23.45 0.74
C ARG A 155 -19.21 23.18 1.26
N ILE A 156 -18.95 23.50 2.53
CA ILE A 156 -17.67 23.30 3.19
C ILE A 156 -17.26 21.83 3.10
N VAL A 157 -18.17 20.93 3.47
CA VAL A 157 -17.87 19.51 3.54
C VAL A 157 -17.62 18.91 2.15
N ARG A 158 -18.36 19.35 1.12
CA ARG A 158 -18.05 19.00 -0.27
C ARG A 158 -16.65 19.42 -0.68
N ASN A 159 -16.26 20.64 -0.31
CA ASN A 159 -14.91 21.13 -0.61
C ASN A 159 -13.88 20.27 0.11
N ILE A 160 -14.02 20.04 1.42
CA ILE A 160 -13.10 19.20 2.23
C ILE A 160 -12.96 17.80 1.63
N VAL A 161 -14.06 17.14 1.28
CA VAL A 161 -14.03 15.79 0.69
C VAL A 161 -13.39 15.81 -0.70
N SER A 162 -13.79 16.73 -1.58
CA SER A 162 -13.18 16.89 -2.91
C SER A 162 -11.68 17.11 -2.81
N ASP A 163 -11.29 17.93 -1.86
CA ASP A 163 -9.91 18.30 -1.60
C ASP A 163 -9.10 17.13 -1.04
N ALA A 164 -9.65 16.36 -0.09
CA ALA A 164 -9.03 15.14 0.40
C ALA A 164 -8.87 14.10 -0.73
N VAL A 165 -9.89 13.94 -1.57
CA VAL A 165 -9.84 13.05 -2.74
C VAL A 165 -8.77 13.49 -3.74
N ASN A 166 -8.70 14.78 -4.07
CA ASN A 166 -7.70 15.32 -5.00
C ASN A 166 -6.28 15.09 -4.50
N GLU A 167 -6.07 15.24 -3.20
CA GLU A 167 -4.79 15.03 -2.54
C GLU A 167 -4.39 13.56 -2.53
N PHE A 168 -5.29 12.69 -2.07
CA PHE A 168 -5.07 11.23 -2.13
C PHE A 168 -4.78 10.78 -3.57
N SER A 169 -5.55 11.28 -4.54
CA SER A 169 -5.40 10.98 -5.96
C SER A 169 -4.06 11.43 -6.54
N ALA A 170 -3.47 12.50 -5.99
CA ALA A 170 -2.16 13.02 -6.39
C ALA A 170 -0.99 12.25 -5.77
N THR A 171 -1.21 11.52 -4.66
CA THR A 171 -0.18 10.71 -4.00
C THR A 171 0.42 9.70 -4.97
N ILE A 172 1.75 9.62 -4.97
CA ILE A 172 2.53 8.75 -5.86
C ILE A 172 2.65 7.36 -5.26
N PHE A 173 2.09 6.37 -5.96
CA PHE A 173 2.41 4.97 -5.77
C PHE A 173 3.82 4.69 -6.28
N VAL A 174 4.63 3.94 -5.50
CA VAL A 174 5.96 3.51 -5.91
C VAL A 174 6.10 2.01 -5.71
N SER A 175 6.35 1.28 -6.78
CA SER A 175 6.78 -0.11 -6.71
C SER A 175 7.69 -0.48 -7.87
N PRO A 176 8.90 -1.00 -7.62
CA PRO A 176 9.78 -1.49 -8.68
C PRO A 176 9.30 -2.83 -9.28
N ARG A 177 8.33 -3.49 -8.66
CA ARG A 177 7.81 -4.81 -9.05
C ARG A 177 6.29 -4.85 -9.08
N ALA A 178 5.75 -5.68 -9.97
CA ALA A 178 4.31 -5.91 -10.00
C ALA A 178 3.87 -6.61 -8.71
N LEU A 179 2.84 -6.07 -8.05
CA LEU A 179 2.21 -6.66 -6.88
C LEU A 179 1.27 -7.78 -7.31
N SER A 180 1.23 -8.87 -6.53
CA SER A 180 0.18 -9.87 -6.70
C SER A 180 -1.18 -9.25 -6.38
N ARG A 181 -2.26 -9.83 -6.93
CA ARG A 181 -3.62 -9.39 -6.61
C ARG A 181 -3.91 -9.35 -5.11
N THR A 182 -3.51 -10.39 -4.37
CA THR A 182 -3.69 -10.45 -2.91
C THR A 182 -2.97 -9.32 -2.16
N ILE A 183 -1.75 -8.98 -2.58
CA ILE A 183 -0.97 -7.89 -1.98
C ILE A 183 -1.57 -6.54 -2.36
N PHE A 184 -1.99 -6.39 -3.63
CA PHE A 184 -2.66 -5.18 -4.10
C PHE A 184 -3.96 -4.91 -3.34
N ASP A 185 -4.85 -5.91 -3.23
CA ASP A 185 -6.14 -5.75 -2.55
C ASP A 185 -5.93 -5.37 -1.07
N THR A 186 -5.03 -6.10 -0.37
CA THR A 186 -4.68 -5.78 1.03
C THR A 186 -4.11 -4.37 1.17
N TYR A 187 -3.27 -3.95 0.22
CA TYR A 187 -2.67 -2.62 0.20
C TYR A 187 -3.72 -1.53 -0.02
N THR A 188 -4.60 -1.69 -1.02
CA THR A 188 -5.63 -0.71 -1.33
C THR A 188 -6.67 -0.61 -0.23
N ASP A 189 -7.06 -1.73 0.39
CA ASP A 189 -8.01 -1.73 1.52
C ASP A 189 -7.43 -0.97 2.72
N THR A 190 -6.16 -1.20 3.03
CA THR A 190 -5.46 -0.49 4.11
C THR A 190 -5.37 1.01 3.83
N LEU A 191 -5.04 1.39 2.59
CA LEU A 191 -4.99 2.80 2.18
C LEU A 191 -6.35 3.47 2.28
N VAL A 192 -7.42 2.80 1.83
CA VAL A 192 -8.79 3.34 1.88
C VAL A 192 -9.27 3.50 3.31
N ASP A 193 -9.02 2.51 4.18
CA ASP A 193 -9.38 2.59 5.60
C ASP A 193 -8.63 3.75 6.30
N GLN A 194 -7.33 3.88 6.04
CA GLN A 194 -6.53 4.98 6.56
C GLN A 194 -7.01 6.34 6.05
N PHE A 195 -7.26 6.46 4.74
CA PHE A 195 -7.78 7.69 4.13
C PHE A 195 -9.11 8.12 4.76
N ASN A 196 -10.06 7.19 4.89
CA ASN A 196 -11.38 7.48 5.46
C ASN A 196 -11.27 7.91 6.93
N LYS A 197 -10.48 7.19 7.74
CA LYS A 197 -10.30 7.49 9.17
C LYS A 197 -9.59 8.83 9.37
N THR A 198 -8.45 9.03 8.72
CA THR A 198 -7.67 10.27 8.88
C THR A 198 -8.44 11.49 8.39
N THR A 199 -9.16 11.40 7.28
CA THR A 199 -9.99 12.52 6.79
C THR A 199 -11.10 12.87 7.78
N LEU A 200 -11.77 11.87 8.35
CA LEU A 200 -12.82 12.05 9.33
C LEU A 200 -12.30 12.64 10.66
N GLU A 201 -11.17 12.13 11.16
CA GLU A 201 -10.55 12.60 12.39
C GLU A 201 -10.06 14.04 12.25
N ASN A 202 -9.35 14.36 11.16
CA ASN A 202 -8.89 15.73 10.88
C ASN A 202 -10.07 16.70 10.81
N PHE A 203 -11.16 16.30 10.17
CA PHE A 203 -12.37 17.10 10.11
C PHE A 203 -13.01 17.32 11.48
N ARG A 204 -13.13 16.27 12.31
CA ARG A 204 -13.68 16.40 13.68
C ARG A 204 -12.83 17.32 14.55
N THR A 205 -11.50 17.23 14.43
CA THR A 205 -10.58 18.15 15.12
C THR A 205 -10.81 19.59 14.66
N LEU A 206 -10.95 19.82 13.36
CA LEU A 206 -11.25 21.12 12.80
C LEU A 206 -12.61 21.67 13.30
N ASN A 207 -13.66 20.84 13.30
CA ASN A 207 -14.97 21.23 13.80
C ASN A 207 -14.97 21.56 15.30
N GLY A 208 -14.30 20.73 16.11
CA GLY A 208 -14.13 20.96 17.54
C GLY A 208 -13.41 22.29 17.81
N PHE A 209 -12.38 22.59 17.02
CA PHE A 209 -11.68 23.86 17.10
C PHE A 209 -12.57 25.05 16.74
N ILE A 210 -13.32 24.99 15.64
CA ILE A 210 -14.27 26.05 15.25
C ILE A 210 -15.31 26.29 16.35
N SER A 211 -15.82 25.22 16.96
CA SER A 211 -16.79 25.32 18.06
C SER A 211 -16.17 26.06 19.25
N SER A 212 -14.92 25.73 19.62
CA SER A 212 -14.19 26.47 20.67
C SER A 212 -13.99 27.95 20.32
N ILE A 213 -13.70 28.28 19.06
CA ILE A 213 -13.62 29.69 18.62
C ILE A 213 -14.93 30.41 18.92
N ILE A 214 -16.04 29.84 18.49
CA ILE A 214 -17.36 30.47 18.61
C ILE A 214 -17.71 30.70 20.09
N ASP A 215 -17.40 29.72 20.94
CA ASP A 215 -17.65 29.75 22.38
C ASP A 215 -16.80 30.83 23.08
N GLU A 216 -15.51 30.94 22.74
CA GLU A 216 -14.58 31.89 23.36
C GLU A 216 -14.72 33.32 22.83
N SER A 217 -15.01 33.46 21.54
CA SER A 217 -15.03 34.78 20.87
C SER A 217 -16.25 35.62 21.22
N ARG A 218 -17.33 34.99 21.73
CA ARG A 218 -18.59 35.64 22.11
C ARG A 218 -19.11 36.61 21.03
N PHE A 219 -19.01 36.20 19.76
CA PHE A 219 -19.35 37.06 18.61
C PHE A 219 -20.79 37.54 18.68
N ILE A 220 -21.01 38.82 18.42
CA ILE A 220 -22.33 39.42 18.31
C ILE A 220 -22.90 39.01 16.94
N SER A 221 -23.94 38.16 16.93
CA SER A 221 -24.59 37.71 15.70
C SER A 221 -25.26 38.88 14.99
N ALA A 222 -24.96 39.14 13.71
CA ALA A 222 -25.58 40.22 12.94
C ALA A 222 -27.13 40.16 12.92
N LEU A 223 -27.68 38.95 13.09
CA LEU A 223 -29.12 38.68 13.16
C LEU A 223 -29.73 38.90 14.55
N ARG A 224 -28.94 39.40 15.51
CA ARG A 224 -29.38 39.74 16.87
C ARG A 224 -29.93 38.53 17.63
N THR A 225 -29.39 37.33 17.37
CA THR A 225 -29.84 36.07 18.01
C THR A 225 -29.31 35.90 19.42
N ASN A 226 -28.15 36.48 19.73
CA ASN A 226 -27.55 36.47 21.07
C ASN A 226 -27.47 37.85 21.73
N PHE A 227 -27.92 38.92 21.08
CA PHE A 227 -27.91 40.26 21.67
C PHE A 227 -29.12 41.07 21.25
N TYR A 228 -29.53 42.01 22.10
CA TYR A 228 -30.58 42.97 21.80
C TYR A 228 -30.09 44.40 22.01
N THR A 229 -30.73 45.32 21.31
CA THR A 229 -30.57 46.77 21.48
C THR A 229 -31.95 47.40 21.56
N ARG A 230 -32.14 48.26 22.55
CA ARG A 230 -33.37 48.97 22.86
C ARG A 230 -33.05 50.44 22.94
N SER A 231 -33.69 51.28 22.13
CA SER A 231 -33.66 52.72 22.35
C SER A 231 -34.98 53.12 22.99
N VAL A 232 -34.91 53.68 24.20
CA VAL A 232 -36.06 54.24 24.91
C VAL A 232 -36.04 55.74 24.69
N PRO A 233 -37.13 56.34 24.19
CA PRO A 233 -37.26 57.78 24.19
C PRO A 233 -37.39 58.25 25.65
N ASP A 234 -36.45 59.06 26.09
CA ASP A 234 -36.48 59.71 27.41
C ASP A 234 -36.32 61.21 27.22
N SER A 235 -37.37 61.96 27.53
CA SER A 235 -37.36 63.42 27.71
C SER A 235 -36.57 64.24 26.65
N GLY A 236 -36.65 63.84 25.37
CA GLY A 236 -36.00 64.53 24.25
C GLY A 236 -34.67 63.92 23.76
N ASN A 237 -34.16 62.89 24.44
CA ASN A 237 -33.01 62.08 24.05
C ASN A 237 -33.39 60.60 23.91
N TYR A 238 -32.60 59.84 23.16
CA TYR A 238 -32.74 58.38 23.08
C TYR A 238 -31.73 57.72 24.02
N THR A 239 -32.18 57.05 25.07
CA THR A 239 -31.33 56.17 25.88
C THR A 239 -31.30 54.78 25.26
N THR A 240 -30.13 54.36 24.77
CA THR A 240 -29.96 53.04 24.14
C THR A 240 -29.40 52.04 25.15
N PHE A 241 -30.19 51.02 25.48
CA PHE A 241 -29.81 49.85 26.26
C PHE A 241 -29.41 48.72 25.32
N SER A 242 -28.19 48.22 25.45
CA SER A 242 -27.74 46.99 24.79
C SER A 242 -27.51 45.91 25.83
N GLY A 243 -28.02 44.71 25.58
CA GLY A 243 -27.84 43.57 26.47
C GLY A 243 -27.70 42.27 25.70
N ILE A 244 -27.13 41.27 26.36
CA ILE A 244 -27.09 39.90 25.86
C ILE A 244 -28.38 39.22 26.32
N TYR A 245 -29.07 38.48 25.44
CA TYR A 245 -30.34 37.83 25.81
C TYR A 245 -30.13 36.92 27.04
N PRO A 246 -30.78 37.20 28.19
CA PRO A 246 -30.98 36.17 29.18
C PRO A 246 -32.15 35.32 28.69
N GLN A 247 -31.92 34.07 28.27
CA GLN A 247 -33.02 33.13 28.09
C GLN A 247 -33.48 32.66 29.47
N LYS A 248 -34.38 33.45 30.07
CA LYS A 248 -35.13 33.10 31.27
C LYS A 248 -36.48 32.57 30.81
N VAL A 249 -36.58 31.27 30.63
CA VAL A 249 -37.86 30.65 30.25
C VAL A 249 -38.60 30.26 31.54
N ASN A 250 -39.48 31.14 32.02
CA ASN A 250 -40.48 30.78 33.04
C ASN A 250 -41.68 30.15 32.32
N LEU A 251 -41.58 28.89 31.91
CA LEU A 251 -42.73 28.16 31.37
C LEU A 251 -43.46 27.48 32.51
N THR A 252 -44.48 28.14 33.06
CA THR A 252 -45.41 27.53 34.03
C THR A 252 -46.41 26.55 33.38
N GLN A 253 -46.34 26.30 32.07
CA GLN A 253 -47.34 25.50 31.34
C GLN A 253 -46.80 24.38 30.43
N SER A 254 -45.55 23.96 30.57
CA SER A 254 -45.11 22.69 29.95
C SER A 254 -44.41 21.83 30.99
N SER A 255 -44.93 20.63 31.23
CA SER A 255 -44.44 19.65 32.19
C SER A 255 -43.08 19.02 31.82
N PHE A 256 -42.26 19.68 30.99
CA PHE A 256 -41.07 19.08 30.37
C PHE A 256 -39.71 19.71 30.73
N MET A 257 -39.61 20.91 31.33
CA MET A 257 -38.29 21.44 31.73
C MET A 257 -38.36 22.34 32.97
N SER A 258 -37.56 22.01 33.99
CA SER A 258 -37.31 22.81 35.19
C SER A 258 -36.64 24.16 34.86
N ASN A 259 -36.97 25.21 35.61
CA ASN A 259 -36.37 26.57 35.62
C ASN A 259 -34.83 26.60 35.42
N LYS A 260 -34.36 26.48 34.17
CA LYS A 260 -32.95 26.72 33.80
C LYS A 260 -32.85 28.09 33.15
N THR A 261 -32.22 29.02 33.86
CA THR A 261 -31.84 30.31 33.31
C THR A 261 -30.54 30.13 32.53
N CYS A 262 -30.59 30.24 31.21
CA CYS A 262 -29.39 30.17 30.38
C CYS A 262 -29.11 31.54 29.79
N ARG A 263 -27.87 32.02 29.90
CA ARG A 263 -27.49 33.34 29.39
C ARG A 263 -26.41 33.23 28.33
N CYS A 264 -26.65 33.87 27.19
CA CYS A 264 -25.74 33.84 26.05
C CYS A 264 -24.38 34.54 26.29
N ASP A 265 -24.23 35.26 27.41
CA ASP A 265 -22.96 35.87 27.83
C ASP A 265 -22.08 34.93 28.65
N GLN A 266 -22.67 33.84 29.15
CA GLN A 266 -22.01 32.82 29.97
C GLN A 266 -21.73 31.55 29.18
N THR A 267 -22.61 31.19 28.23
CA THR A 267 -22.43 30.01 27.39
C THR A 267 -23.18 30.15 26.06
N SER A 268 -22.58 29.63 24.99
CA SER A 268 -23.19 29.44 23.67
C SER A 268 -24.13 28.23 23.60
N ASN A 269 -24.10 27.35 24.60
CA ASN A 269 -24.84 26.08 24.66
C ASN A 269 -26.28 26.22 25.15
N CYS A 270 -26.79 27.44 25.26
CA CYS A 270 -28.21 27.66 25.53
C CYS A 270 -29.03 27.32 24.29
N ILE A 271 -29.68 26.16 24.33
CA ILE A 271 -30.59 25.68 23.29
C ILE A 271 -31.95 25.32 23.88
N TYR A 272 -32.99 25.54 23.07
CA TYR A 272 -34.39 25.32 23.44
C TYR A 272 -35.16 24.80 22.22
N PRO A 273 -36.20 23.97 22.40
CA PRO A 273 -37.06 23.54 21.30
C PRO A 273 -37.69 24.75 20.59
N ALA A 274 -37.64 24.74 19.26
CA ALA A 274 -38.20 25.81 18.44
C ALA A 274 -39.72 25.70 18.33
N GLY A 275 -40.39 26.84 18.46
CA GLY A 275 -41.83 26.95 18.23
C GLY A 275 -42.16 28.12 17.33
N ILE A 276 -43.34 28.14 16.74
CA ILE A 276 -43.91 29.31 16.09
C ILE A 276 -44.95 29.88 17.05
N TYR A 277 -44.82 31.15 17.40
CA TYR A 277 -45.66 31.78 18.42
C TYR A 277 -46.58 32.86 17.82
N ASN A 278 -47.73 33.07 18.44
CA ASN A 278 -48.62 34.16 18.08
C ASN A 278 -47.98 35.48 18.51
N GLN A 279 -47.78 36.41 17.58
CA GLN A 279 -47.12 37.67 17.86
C GLN A 279 -48.01 38.54 18.76
N SER A 280 -47.62 38.70 20.03
CA SER A 280 -48.17 39.75 20.86
C SER A 280 -47.03 40.56 21.50
N LYS A 281 -46.62 41.59 20.73
CA LYS A 281 -45.82 42.77 21.10
C LYS A 281 -44.30 42.55 21.23
N ALA A 282 -43.56 43.50 20.66
CA ALA A 282 -42.14 43.69 20.89
C ALA A 282 -41.86 43.68 22.40
N ILE A 283 -40.99 42.77 22.83
CA ILE A 283 -40.68 42.55 24.24
C ILE A 283 -39.98 43.80 24.80
N ILE A 284 -40.58 44.36 25.85
CA ILE A 284 -39.92 45.33 26.74
C ILE A 284 -39.06 44.51 27.72
N PRO A 285 -37.71 44.62 27.71
CA PRO A 285 -36.81 43.70 28.44
C PRO A 285 -36.86 43.76 29.97
N ASN A 286 -37.69 44.64 30.55
CA ASN A 286 -37.79 44.84 31.99
C ASN A 286 -39.02 44.16 32.61
N GLU A 287 -39.94 43.64 31.80
CA GLU A 287 -40.99 42.75 32.26
C GLU A 287 -40.50 41.32 32.10
N ALA A 288 -40.40 40.59 33.21
CA ALA A 288 -39.86 39.24 33.27
C ALA A 288 -40.70 38.26 32.44
N PHE A 289 -40.46 38.11 31.13
CA PHE A 289 -41.09 37.11 30.25
C PHE A 289 -42.59 36.86 30.55
N SER A 290 -43.35 37.90 30.97
CA SER A 290 -44.58 37.69 31.74
C SER A 290 -45.86 37.73 30.91
N ASN A 291 -45.75 37.69 29.58
CA ASN A 291 -46.88 37.44 28.71
C ASN A 291 -46.54 36.25 27.83
N ASP A 292 -47.13 35.09 28.17
CA ASP A 292 -47.05 33.83 27.43
C ASP A 292 -47.38 34.08 25.95
N ALA A 293 -46.36 34.21 25.10
CA ALA A 293 -46.57 34.12 23.67
C ALA A 293 -47.21 32.75 23.42
N SER A 294 -48.43 32.73 22.86
CA SER A 294 -49.15 31.46 22.67
C SER A 294 -48.45 30.65 21.58
N LEU A 295 -48.04 29.43 21.91
CA LEU A 295 -47.45 28.50 20.97
C LEU A 295 -48.49 28.10 19.93
N LEU A 296 -48.25 28.41 18.65
CA LEU A 296 -49.08 28.00 17.53
C LEU A 296 -48.69 26.60 17.04
N PHE A 297 -47.38 26.34 16.97
CA PHE A 297 -46.84 25.08 16.46
C PHE A 297 -45.44 24.82 17.03
N ALA A 298 -45.20 23.66 17.63
CA ALA A 298 -43.85 23.22 17.94
C ALA A 298 -43.24 22.60 16.67
N VAL A 299 -42.04 23.02 16.27
CA VAL A 299 -41.37 22.48 15.08
C VAL A 299 -40.55 21.25 15.52
N PRO A 300 -40.99 20.00 15.23
CA PRO A 300 -40.34 18.81 15.73
C PRO A 300 -38.88 18.72 15.26
N GLY A 301 -37.99 18.38 16.18
CA GLY A 301 -36.57 18.23 15.91
C GLY A 301 -35.76 19.53 15.85
N VAL A 302 -36.39 20.69 15.74
CA VAL A 302 -35.67 21.96 15.57
C VAL A 302 -35.39 22.63 16.91
N GLN A 303 -34.17 23.11 17.10
CA GLN A 303 -33.71 23.86 18.27
C GLN A 303 -33.41 25.31 17.87
N VAL A 304 -33.53 26.22 18.84
CA VAL A 304 -33.13 27.63 18.75
C VAL A 304 -32.25 27.98 19.95
N GLY A 305 -31.34 28.94 19.81
CA GLY A 305 -30.36 29.23 20.85
C GLY A 305 -29.52 30.46 20.57
N CYS A 306 -28.50 30.68 21.40
CA CYS A 306 -27.64 31.87 21.27
C CYS A 306 -26.99 31.98 19.89
N VAL A 307 -26.45 30.87 19.40
CA VAL A 307 -25.74 30.80 18.12
C VAL A 307 -26.51 29.91 17.16
N PRO A 308 -26.88 30.40 15.95
CA PRO A 308 -27.63 29.61 14.97
C PRO A 308 -26.96 28.28 14.61
N GLN A 309 -25.63 28.27 14.48
CA GLN A 309 -24.87 27.04 14.22
C GLN A 309 -25.03 26.01 15.34
N ASN A 310 -24.83 26.39 16.59
CA ASN A 310 -24.92 25.43 17.70
C ASN A 310 -26.33 24.85 17.83
N ALA A 311 -27.35 25.72 17.69
CA ALA A 311 -28.74 25.28 17.66
C ALA A 311 -29.03 24.37 16.47
N LEU A 312 -28.50 24.66 15.28
CA LEU A 312 -28.65 23.80 14.09
C LEU A 312 -28.00 22.43 14.33
N LEU A 313 -26.77 22.36 14.81
CA LEU A 313 -26.06 21.10 15.02
C LEU A 313 -26.77 20.21 16.06
N GLN A 314 -27.45 20.80 17.04
CA GLN A 314 -28.26 20.06 18.01
C GLN A 314 -29.70 19.78 17.54
N SER A 315 -30.09 20.31 16.38
CA SER A 315 -31.38 20.01 15.74
C SER A 315 -31.31 18.68 14.99
N THR A 316 -32.46 18.07 14.76
CA THR A 316 -32.68 16.94 13.84
C THR A 316 -33.46 17.42 12.62
N LEU A 317 -33.61 16.54 11.62
CA LEU A 317 -34.35 16.85 10.39
C LEU A 317 -35.80 16.30 10.41
N GLU A 318 -36.32 15.91 11.58
CA GLU A 318 -37.62 15.22 11.73
C GLU A 318 -38.78 15.88 10.99
N CYS A 319 -38.98 17.19 11.19
CA CYS A 319 -40.04 17.92 10.49
C CYS A 319 -39.83 17.93 8.96
N PHE A 320 -38.58 17.96 8.51
CA PHE A 320 -38.22 18.08 7.08
C PHE A 320 -38.31 16.75 6.33
N TYR A 321 -38.46 15.62 7.03
CA TYR A 321 -38.83 14.32 6.45
C TYR A 321 -40.36 14.13 6.35
N ASN A 322 -41.16 15.03 6.93
CA ASN A 322 -42.62 14.92 6.97
C ASN A 322 -43.28 16.09 6.22
N GLN A 323 -43.87 15.80 5.05
CA GLN A 323 -44.49 16.84 4.22
C GLN A 323 -45.57 17.63 4.98
N SER A 324 -46.41 16.97 5.78
CA SER A 324 -47.45 17.66 6.56
C SER A 324 -46.85 18.64 7.58
N CYS A 325 -45.70 18.30 8.17
CA CYS A 325 -44.99 19.20 9.08
C CYS A 325 -44.42 20.41 8.33
N LEU A 326 -43.76 20.15 7.20
CA LEU A 326 -43.17 21.17 6.34
C LEU A 326 -44.23 22.15 5.80
N ASP A 327 -45.41 21.66 5.41
CA ASP A 327 -46.52 22.48 4.92
C ASP A 327 -47.06 23.44 6.00
N ILE A 328 -47.11 22.99 7.26
CA ILE A 328 -47.46 23.85 8.40
C ILE A 328 -46.41 24.95 8.59
N VAL A 329 -45.12 24.59 8.52
CA VAL A 329 -44.02 25.56 8.62
C VAL A 329 -44.12 26.59 7.50
N ILE A 330 -44.26 26.18 6.24
CA ILE A 330 -44.41 27.06 5.08
C ILE A 330 -45.58 28.04 5.27
N THR A 331 -46.72 27.53 5.72
CA THR A 331 -47.93 28.34 5.94
C THR A 331 -47.71 29.40 7.03
N LEU A 332 -47.09 29.03 8.15
CA LEU A 332 -46.92 29.89 9.31
C LEU A 332 -45.72 30.84 9.22
N THR A 333 -44.74 30.54 8.38
CA THR A 333 -43.64 31.47 8.04
C THR A 333 -44.04 32.46 6.94
N GLY A 334 -45.08 32.16 6.17
CA GLY A 334 -45.45 32.94 4.98
C GLY A 334 -44.48 32.73 3.81
N ALA A 335 -43.77 31.60 3.79
CA ALA A 335 -42.85 31.27 2.71
C ALA A 335 -43.63 31.15 1.38
N LEU A 336 -43.17 31.88 0.37
CA LEU A 336 -43.85 31.99 -0.93
C LEU A 336 -43.67 30.75 -1.84
N ARG A 337 -42.88 29.76 -1.39
CA ARG A 337 -42.52 28.57 -2.17
C ARG A 337 -42.80 27.29 -1.41
N THR A 338 -43.37 26.33 -2.13
CA THR A 338 -43.56 24.96 -1.66
C THR A 338 -42.27 24.19 -1.85
N VAL A 339 -41.80 23.58 -0.77
CA VAL A 339 -40.61 22.73 -0.75
C VAL A 339 -41.05 21.30 -0.47
N SER A 340 -40.40 20.32 -1.08
CA SER A 340 -40.69 18.91 -0.82
C SER A 340 -39.90 18.39 0.38
N ALA A 341 -40.55 17.52 1.15
CA ALA A 341 -39.90 16.81 2.24
C ALA A 341 -38.80 15.87 1.72
N LEU A 342 -37.80 15.66 2.56
CA LEU A 342 -36.71 14.70 2.33
C LEU A 342 -37.26 13.26 2.28
N ASN A 343 -36.56 12.39 1.56
CA ASN A 343 -36.97 10.99 1.37
C ASN A 343 -36.46 10.10 2.52
N ILE A 344 -37.37 9.43 3.22
CA ILE A 344 -37.06 8.59 4.39
C ILE A 344 -36.48 7.20 4.04
N SER A 345 -36.29 6.86 2.75
CA SER A 345 -35.83 5.52 2.38
C SER A 345 -34.44 5.19 2.95
N ASN A 346 -34.34 4.08 3.67
CA ASN A 346 -33.07 3.51 4.16
C ASN A 346 -32.08 3.16 3.03
N SER A 347 -32.53 3.10 1.77
CA SER A 347 -31.64 2.93 0.61
C SER A 347 -30.90 4.21 0.23
N ILE A 348 -31.35 5.37 0.74
CA ILE A 348 -30.84 6.71 0.40
C ILE A 348 -30.01 7.27 1.55
N SER A 349 -30.44 7.05 2.79
CA SER A 349 -29.71 7.53 3.96
C SER A 349 -29.42 6.44 4.97
N ARG A 350 -28.19 6.44 5.51
CA ARG A 350 -27.77 5.63 6.65
C ARG A 350 -28.13 6.28 8.00
N PHE A 351 -28.57 7.54 7.98
CA PHE A 351 -28.93 8.29 9.18
C PHE A 351 -30.44 8.25 9.41
N HIS A 352 -30.83 8.11 10.67
CA HIS A 352 -32.25 8.14 11.05
C HIS A 352 -32.74 9.60 11.04
N PRO A 353 -34.03 9.89 10.78
CA PRO A 353 -34.56 11.26 10.83
C PRO A 353 -34.34 11.99 12.17
N THR A 354 -34.23 11.24 13.26
CA THR A 354 -33.96 11.75 14.62
C THR A 354 -32.46 11.89 14.92
N THR A 355 -31.57 11.58 13.98
CA THR A 355 -30.14 11.83 14.13
C THR A 355 -29.91 13.34 14.07
N THR A 356 -29.04 13.86 14.93
CA THR A 356 -28.74 15.30 14.95
C THR A 356 -27.97 15.70 13.70
N ILE A 357 -28.17 16.93 13.24
CA ILE A 357 -27.40 17.50 12.13
C ILE A 357 -25.91 17.54 12.49
N GLY A 358 -25.57 17.72 13.76
CA GLY A 358 -24.22 17.62 14.30
C GLY A 358 -23.60 16.24 14.08
N ASP A 359 -24.31 15.17 14.41
CA ASP A 359 -23.81 13.80 14.17
C ASP A 359 -23.64 13.53 12.67
N ILE A 360 -24.54 14.02 11.82
CA ILE A 360 -24.42 13.91 10.35
C ILE A 360 -23.21 14.72 9.87
N PHE A 361 -23.02 15.93 10.40
CA PHE A 361 -21.90 16.82 10.10
C PHE A 361 -20.56 16.21 10.51
N ASP A 362 -20.44 15.70 11.73
CA ASP A 362 -19.28 14.99 12.29
C ASP A 362 -18.93 13.70 11.54
N ASN A 363 -19.77 13.32 10.58
CA ASN A 363 -19.58 12.25 9.61
C ASN A 363 -19.46 12.77 8.17
N LEU A 364 -18.98 14.01 8.00
CA LEU A 364 -18.79 14.69 6.72
C LEU A 364 -20.04 14.73 5.86
N MET A 365 -21.24 14.74 6.45
CA MET A 365 -22.49 14.69 5.68
C MET A 365 -22.46 13.58 4.60
N LEU A 366 -21.74 12.47 4.84
CA LEU A 366 -21.50 11.41 3.86
C LEU A 366 -22.38 10.20 4.15
N GLU A 367 -23.07 9.74 3.11
CA GLU A 367 -23.74 8.45 3.08
C GLU A 367 -22.75 7.33 2.80
N SER A 368 -21.85 7.53 1.82
CA SER A 368 -20.76 6.58 1.54
C SER A 368 -19.61 7.22 0.76
N TRP A 369 -18.40 6.69 0.94
CA TRP A 369 -17.20 7.17 0.25
C TRP A 369 -17.09 6.67 -1.21
N GLN A 370 -17.61 5.47 -1.49
CA GLN A 370 -17.52 4.76 -2.78
C GLN A 370 -16.16 4.91 -3.47
N ILE A 371 -15.16 4.20 -2.96
CA ILE A 371 -13.78 4.20 -3.46
C ILE A 371 -13.51 2.83 -4.10
N PHE A 372 -13.10 2.82 -5.36
CA PHE A 372 -12.94 1.60 -6.15
C PHE A 372 -11.51 1.48 -6.68
N PRO A 373 -10.70 0.56 -6.15
CA PRO A 373 -9.39 0.23 -6.74
C PRO A 373 -9.56 -0.66 -7.98
N ASP A 374 -8.76 -0.39 -9.02
CA ASP A 374 -8.70 -1.15 -10.26
C ASP A 374 -7.30 -1.77 -10.46
N PHE A 375 -7.21 -3.07 -10.20
CA PHE A 375 -5.99 -3.83 -10.40
C PHE A 375 -5.58 -3.95 -11.87
N ALA A 376 -6.53 -4.03 -12.80
CA ALA A 376 -6.21 -4.17 -14.21
C ALA A 376 -5.59 -2.87 -14.73
N ALA A 377 -6.16 -1.73 -14.33
CA ALA A 377 -5.55 -0.41 -14.57
C ALA A 377 -4.14 -0.35 -13.95
N TYR A 378 -4.00 -0.69 -12.66
CA TYR A 378 -2.71 -0.77 -11.98
C TYR A 378 -1.67 -1.61 -12.74
N PHE A 379 -2.04 -2.84 -13.13
CA PHE A 379 -1.14 -3.77 -13.80
C PHE A 379 -0.70 -3.26 -15.18
N ASN A 380 -1.65 -2.67 -15.92
CA ASN A 380 -1.37 -2.08 -17.23
C ASN A 380 -0.44 -0.85 -17.15
N ILE A 381 -0.50 -0.08 -16.06
CA ILE A 381 0.42 1.04 -15.82
C ILE A 381 1.80 0.53 -15.41
N CYS A 382 1.87 -0.44 -14.48
CA CYS A 382 3.11 -1.09 -14.11
C CYS A 382 3.82 -1.68 -15.34
N ALA A 383 3.05 -2.21 -16.31
CA ALA A 383 3.49 -2.66 -17.63
C ALA A 383 4.76 -3.54 -17.55
N PRO A 384 4.68 -4.73 -16.93
CA PRO A 384 5.87 -5.52 -16.68
C PRO A 384 6.52 -5.98 -17.99
N ALA A 385 7.76 -5.56 -18.25
CA ALA A 385 8.46 -5.86 -19.50
C ALA A 385 8.85 -7.34 -19.62
N ALA A 386 9.39 -7.89 -18.53
CA ALA A 386 9.74 -9.29 -18.43
C ALA A 386 9.56 -9.78 -16.99
N CYS A 387 9.05 -11.00 -16.87
CA CYS A 387 8.90 -11.70 -15.60
C CYS A 387 9.72 -12.97 -15.60
N SER A 388 10.30 -13.30 -14.46
CA SER A 388 11.14 -14.49 -14.32
C SER A 388 10.74 -15.30 -13.10
N TYR A 389 10.78 -16.63 -13.26
CA TYR A 389 10.73 -17.56 -12.13
C TYR A 389 11.71 -18.70 -12.35
N SER A 390 12.19 -19.26 -11.24
CA SER A 390 12.97 -20.48 -11.25
C SER A 390 12.26 -21.59 -10.50
N TYR A 391 12.39 -22.82 -11.00
CA TYR A 391 11.92 -24.01 -10.31
C TYR A 391 12.96 -25.12 -10.41
N ILE A 392 12.91 -26.02 -9.43
CA ILE A 392 13.82 -27.16 -9.34
C ILE A 392 13.22 -28.33 -10.13
N GLN A 393 13.93 -28.79 -11.15
CA GLN A 393 13.59 -29.99 -11.91
C GLN A 393 14.61 -31.09 -11.59
N ARG A 394 14.12 -32.28 -11.19
CA ARG A 394 14.98 -33.42 -10.82
C ARG A 394 15.25 -34.40 -11.97
N PHE A 395 14.58 -34.24 -13.11
CA PHE A 395 14.73 -35.15 -14.26
C PHE A 395 14.65 -34.38 -15.59
N PHE A 396 15.78 -34.26 -16.28
CA PHE A 396 15.84 -33.69 -17.63
C PHE A 396 16.40 -34.72 -18.62
N PHE A 397 15.48 -35.40 -19.30
CA PHE A 397 15.78 -36.57 -20.15
C PHE A 397 16.78 -36.28 -21.28
N ILE A 398 16.64 -35.13 -21.94
CA ILE A 398 17.53 -34.70 -23.03
C ILE A 398 18.97 -34.57 -22.54
N TYR A 399 19.16 -33.99 -21.35
CA TYR A 399 20.48 -33.87 -20.75
C TYR A 399 21.09 -35.23 -20.40
N MET A 400 20.30 -36.16 -19.83
CA MET A 400 20.78 -37.51 -19.52
C MET A 400 21.26 -38.27 -20.76
N ILE A 401 20.52 -38.20 -21.88
CA ILE A 401 20.93 -38.80 -23.15
C ILE A 401 22.23 -38.18 -23.66
N THR A 402 22.34 -36.85 -23.59
CA THR A 402 23.51 -36.13 -24.10
C THR A 402 24.77 -36.47 -23.29
N VAL A 403 24.64 -36.65 -21.97
CA VAL A 403 25.72 -37.11 -21.10
C VAL A 403 26.10 -38.57 -21.41
N ALA A 404 25.13 -39.46 -21.58
CA ALA A 404 25.41 -40.85 -21.93
C ALA A 404 26.11 -40.98 -23.29
N ALA A 405 25.63 -40.25 -24.31
CA ALA A 405 26.20 -40.26 -25.65
C ALA A 405 27.64 -39.70 -25.69
N SER A 406 27.90 -38.62 -24.95
CA SER A 406 29.24 -38.01 -24.89
C SER A 406 30.28 -38.86 -24.17
N LEU A 407 29.88 -39.65 -23.17
CA LEU A 407 30.78 -40.51 -22.39
C LEU A 407 30.97 -41.90 -23.01
N PHE A 408 30.03 -42.38 -23.82
CA PHE A 408 30.06 -43.73 -24.39
C PHE A 408 31.34 -44.03 -25.19
N GLY A 409 31.76 -43.10 -26.06
CA GLY A 409 32.93 -43.30 -26.93
C GLY A 409 34.24 -43.49 -26.16
N GLY A 410 34.56 -42.59 -25.24
CA GLY A 410 35.79 -42.66 -24.44
C GLY A 410 35.79 -43.81 -23.44
N LEU A 411 34.64 -44.05 -22.80
CA LEU A 411 34.46 -45.14 -21.84
C LEU A 411 34.60 -46.51 -22.51
N SER A 412 34.04 -46.68 -23.71
CA SER A 412 34.15 -47.92 -24.49
C SER A 412 35.61 -48.27 -24.80
N VAL A 413 36.44 -47.31 -25.21
CA VAL A 413 37.84 -47.61 -25.52
C VAL A 413 38.66 -47.87 -24.26
N ALA A 414 38.47 -47.09 -23.20
CA ALA A 414 39.19 -47.30 -21.93
C ALA A 414 38.87 -48.66 -21.31
N LEU A 415 37.59 -49.06 -21.31
CA LEU A 415 37.17 -50.38 -20.84
C LEU A 415 37.68 -51.49 -21.76
N HIS A 416 37.74 -51.26 -23.08
CA HIS A 416 38.25 -52.25 -24.01
C HIS A 416 39.70 -52.63 -23.68
N ILE A 417 40.56 -51.63 -23.43
CA ILE A 417 41.95 -51.83 -23.03
C ILE A 417 42.03 -52.43 -21.61
N GLY A 418 41.29 -51.85 -20.66
CA GLY A 418 41.30 -52.27 -19.26
C GLY A 418 40.86 -53.73 -19.06
N CYS A 419 39.84 -54.19 -19.78
CA CYS A 419 39.34 -55.56 -19.67
C CYS A 419 40.32 -56.59 -20.25
N SER A 420 41.05 -56.28 -21.34
CA SER A 420 42.10 -57.18 -21.84
C SER A 420 43.23 -57.31 -20.81
N LEU A 421 43.66 -56.20 -20.21
CA LEU A 421 44.70 -56.21 -19.17
C LEU A 421 44.26 -56.94 -17.89
N LEU A 422 43.03 -56.72 -17.43
CA LEU A 422 42.48 -57.40 -16.26
C LEU A 422 42.40 -58.90 -16.48
N VAL A 423 41.92 -59.36 -17.63
CA VAL A 423 41.86 -60.79 -17.96
C VAL A 423 43.27 -61.38 -18.08
N LYS A 424 44.22 -60.68 -18.72
CA LYS A 424 45.64 -61.09 -18.78
C LYS A 424 46.29 -61.17 -17.39
N PHE A 425 45.89 -60.29 -16.46
CA PHE A 425 46.38 -60.30 -15.09
C PHE A 425 45.77 -61.43 -14.27
N ILE A 426 44.46 -61.65 -14.37
CA ILE A 426 43.74 -62.75 -13.73
C ILE A 426 44.27 -64.10 -14.23
N SER A 427 44.48 -64.26 -15.54
CA SER A 427 45.04 -65.48 -16.13
C SER A 427 46.49 -65.73 -15.73
N LYS A 428 47.27 -64.66 -15.51
CA LYS A 428 48.65 -64.74 -15.01
C LYS A 428 48.73 -65.14 -13.54
N ILE A 429 47.82 -64.65 -12.70
CA ILE A 429 47.70 -65.05 -11.29
C ILE A 429 47.28 -66.52 -11.19
N SER A 430 46.27 -66.95 -11.96
CA SER A 430 45.84 -68.34 -11.96
C SER A 430 46.93 -69.29 -12.48
N TYR A 431 47.72 -68.87 -13.48
CA TYR A 431 48.86 -69.65 -13.99
C TYR A 431 50.03 -69.74 -13.00
N GLN A 432 50.28 -68.68 -12.21
CA GLN A 432 51.29 -68.69 -11.16
C GLN A 432 50.89 -69.57 -9.96
N GLN A 433 49.61 -69.59 -9.59
CA GLN A 433 49.09 -70.51 -8.57
C GLN A 433 49.20 -71.98 -8.98
N THR A 434 49.12 -72.32 -10.28
CA THR A 434 49.36 -73.69 -10.77
C THR A 434 50.85 -74.05 -10.82
N ARG A 435 51.77 -73.09 -11.02
CA ARG A 435 53.24 -73.34 -10.99
C ARG A 435 53.83 -73.43 -9.58
N THR A 436 53.21 -72.85 -8.56
CA THR A 436 53.69 -72.95 -7.16
C THR A 436 53.47 -74.32 -6.50
N LEU A 437 52.79 -75.27 -7.16
CA LEU A 437 52.65 -76.65 -6.67
C LEU A 437 53.73 -77.61 -7.20
N THR A 438 54.58 -77.18 -8.15
CA THR A 438 55.67 -78.00 -8.70
C THR A 438 56.84 -77.13 -9.15
N ALA A 439 57.75 -76.81 -8.22
CA ALA A 439 59.20 -76.63 -8.43
C ALA A 439 59.83 -75.96 -7.20
N ASP A 440 60.46 -76.79 -6.35
CA ASP A 440 61.54 -76.39 -5.44
C ASP A 440 62.88 -76.40 -6.19
N GLU A 441 63.83 -75.58 -5.70
CA GLU A 441 65.26 -75.40 -6.07
C GLU A 441 65.53 -74.77 -7.47
N GLU A 442 66.27 -73.66 -7.63
CA GLU A 442 67.56 -73.21 -7.05
C GLU A 442 67.73 -71.64 -7.00
N ARG A 443 68.69 -71.16 -6.20
CA ARG A 443 69.27 -69.78 -6.09
C ARG A 443 69.80 -69.25 -7.45
N GLU A 444 70.04 -67.97 -7.77
CA GLU A 444 70.35 -66.74 -7.05
C GLU A 444 70.20 -65.54 -8.01
N SER A 445 69.97 -64.31 -7.49
CA SER A 445 70.57 -63.04 -7.95
C SER A 445 69.67 -61.86 -7.59
N SER A 446 70.17 -61.04 -6.65
CA SER A 446 69.64 -59.74 -6.30
C SER A 446 69.72 -58.79 -7.49
N ARG A 447 68.66 -58.72 -8.31
CA ARG A 447 68.41 -57.57 -9.19
C ARG A 447 67.86 -56.43 -8.35
N SER A 448 68.58 -55.32 -8.34
CA SER A 448 68.16 -54.07 -7.69
C SER A 448 66.70 -53.75 -8.02
N TYR A 449 65.93 -53.33 -7.01
CA TYR A 449 64.55 -52.89 -7.18
C TYR A 449 64.44 -51.80 -8.26
N ARG A 450 65.46 -50.93 -8.37
CA ARG A 450 65.59 -49.96 -9.46
C ARG A 450 65.66 -50.61 -10.83
N ASP A 451 66.39 -51.71 -11.00
CA ASP A 451 66.48 -52.41 -12.29
C ASP A 451 65.20 -53.16 -12.62
N ARG A 452 64.43 -53.60 -11.61
CA ARG A 452 63.08 -54.15 -11.82
C ARG A 452 62.10 -53.07 -12.26
N VAL A 453 62.15 -51.90 -11.63
CA VAL A 453 61.33 -50.74 -11.99
C VAL A 453 61.74 -50.22 -13.37
N TRP A 454 63.02 -50.06 -13.67
CA TRP A 454 63.50 -49.63 -14.98
C TRP A 454 63.21 -50.65 -16.08
N ASN A 455 63.29 -51.95 -15.81
CA ASN A 455 62.81 -52.94 -16.78
C ASN A 455 61.29 -52.88 -16.95
N MET A 456 60.51 -52.67 -15.90
CA MET A 456 59.06 -52.49 -16.04
C MET A 456 58.73 -51.22 -16.84
N VAL A 457 59.41 -50.11 -16.58
CA VAL A 457 59.27 -48.86 -17.32
C VAL A 457 59.70 -49.03 -18.76
N ARG A 458 60.80 -49.75 -19.03
CA ARG A 458 61.27 -50.05 -20.39
C ARG A 458 60.28 -50.93 -21.15
N ILE A 459 59.77 -52.00 -20.52
CA ILE A 459 58.75 -52.88 -21.10
C ILE A 459 57.44 -52.11 -21.33
N ALA A 460 57.05 -51.25 -20.39
CA ALA A 460 55.87 -50.41 -20.53
C ALA A 460 56.05 -49.40 -21.66
N TYR A 461 57.21 -48.74 -21.74
CA TYR A 461 57.55 -47.81 -22.80
C TYR A 461 57.54 -48.50 -24.17
N GLU A 462 58.16 -49.67 -24.29
CA GLU A 462 58.21 -50.46 -25.52
C GLU A 462 56.81 -50.94 -25.95
N LYS A 463 55.95 -51.33 -24.99
CA LYS A 463 54.55 -51.67 -25.27
C LYS A 463 53.70 -50.45 -25.63
N VAL A 464 54.01 -49.27 -25.09
CA VAL A 464 53.32 -48.01 -25.43
C VAL A 464 53.74 -47.50 -26.80
N THR A 465 55.02 -47.61 -27.17
CA THR A 465 55.52 -47.15 -28.48
C THR A 465 55.09 -48.04 -29.64
N THR A 466 54.89 -49.33 -29.38
CA THR A 466 54.36 -50.35 -30.33
C THR A 466 52.84 -50.53 -30.22
N PHE A 467 52.16 -49.71 -29.41
CA PHE A 467 50.73 -49.81 -29.21
C PHE A 467 49.98 -49.44 -30.50
N ASN A 468 49.27 -50.42 -31.05
CA ASN A 468 48.42 -50.28 -32.22
C ASN A 468 47.02 -50.77 -31.87
N LEU A 469 46.07 -49.84 -31.79
CA LEU A 469 44.65 -50.08 -31.53
C LEU A 469 43.92 -50.62 -32.77
N PHE A 470 44.49 -50.46 -33.98
CA PHE A 470 43.88 -50.80 -35.27
C PHE A 470 44.66 -51.89 -36.02
N LYS A 471 45.08 -52.96 -35.31
CA LYS A 471 45.94 -54.03 -35.86
C LYS A 471 45.39 -54.74 -37.10
N THR A 472 44.07 -54.81 -37.27
CA THR A 472 43.38 -55.61 -38.31
C THR A 472 42.70 -54.78 -39.40
N ALA A 473 42.63 -53.45 -39.25
CA ALA A 473 41.93 -52.57 -40.19
C ALA A 473 42.81 -52.07 -41.36
N LEU A 474 44.14 -52.17 -41.23
CA LEU A 474 45.13 -51.62 -42.16
C LEU A 474 46.21 -52.67 -42.42
N THR A 475 46.57 -52.88 -43.69
CA THR A 475 47.59 -53.87 -44.11
C THR A 475 49.02 -53.48 -43.71
N ASP A 476 49.23 -52.22 -43.33
CA ASP A 476 50.51 -51.67 -42.92
C ASP A 476 50.53 -51.38 -41.41
N VAL A 477 51.45 -52.04 -40.71
CA VAL A 477 51.63 -51.95 -39.26
C VAL A 477 51.99 -50.52 -38.83
N GLU A 478 52.75 -49.78 -39.66
CA GLU A 478 53.12 -48.40 -39.35
C GLU A 478 51.89 -47.48 -39.38
N GLN A 479 51.01 -47.65 -40.38
CA GLN A 479 49.78 -46.87 -40.49
C GLN A 479 48.83 -47.09 -39.31
N GLY A 480 48.73 -48.32 -38.80
CA GLY A 480 47.95 -48.62 -37.59
C GLY A 480 48.50 -47.92 -36.34
N ILE A 481 49.83 -47.87 -36.17
CA ILE A 481 50.47 -47.15 -35.06
C ILE A 481 50.20 -45.64 -35.16
N TYR A 482 50.34 -45.04 -36.36
CA TYR A 482 50.03 -43.62 -36.55
C TYR A 482 48.54 -43.31 -36.31
N SER A 483 47.64 -44.14 -36.81
CA SER A 483 46.20 -44.00 -36.58
C SER A 483 45.84 -44.08 -35.09
N THR A 484 46.51 -44.96 -34.34
CA THR A 484 46.35 -45.09 -32.90
C THR A 484 46.81 -43.82 -32.15
N ARG A 485 47.95 -43.24 -32.56
CA ARG A 485 48.45 -41.99 -31.97
C ARG A 485 47.52 -40.81 -32.26
N VAL A 486 47.03 -40.70 -33.50
CA VAL A 486 46.08 -39.67 -33.92
C VAL A 486 44.75 -39.83 -33.17
N TYR A 487 44.25 -41.05 -33.00
CA TYR A 487 43.05 -41.33 -32.22
C TYR A 487 43.20 -40.95 -30.75
N ILE A 488 44.31 -41.35 -30.10
CA ILE A 488 44.59 -40.98 -28.70
C ILE A 488 44.71 -39.46 -28.56
N LEU A 489 45.35 -38.79 -29.51
CA LEU A 489 45.45 -37.33 -29.54
C LEU A 489 44.06 -36.69 -29.67
N PHE A 490 43.20 -37.15 -30.58
CA PHE A 490 41.83 -36.66 -30.69
C PHE A 490 40.99 -36.97 -29.45
N LEU A 491 41.18 -38.11 -28.80
CA LEU A 491 40.51 -38.47 -27.56
C LEU A 491 40.96 -37.56 -26.40
N MET A 492 42.25 -37.29 -26.28
CA MET A 492 42.80 -36.34 -25.31
C MET A 492 42.28 -34.92 -25.56
N VAL A 493 42.25 -34.47 -26.83
CA VAL A 493 41.67 -33.19 -27.23
C VAL A 493 40.16 -33.16 -26.93
N GLY A 494 39.42 -34.23 -27.21
CA GLY A 494 37.99 -34.35 -26.93
C GLY A 494 37.68 -34.29 -25.43
N VAL A 495 38.45 -35.01 -24.61
CA VAL A 495 38.35 -34.94 -23.14
C VAL A 495 38.70 -33.54 -22.65
N TYR A 496 39.73 -32.90 -23.20
CA TYR A 496 40.11 -31.53 -22.86
C TYR A 496 38.98 -30.54 -23.20
N VAL A 497 38.39 -30.63 -24.40
CA VAL A 497 37.25 -29.81 -24.83
C VAL A 497 36.02 -30.06 -23.95
N LEU A 498 35.71 -31.32 -23.62
CA LEU A 498 34.61 -31.67 -22.72
C LEU A 498 34.85 -31.13 -21.30
N THR A 499 36.09 -31.13 -20.84
CA THR A 499 36.49 -30.55 -19.54
C THR A 499 36.32 -29.03 -19.55
N ILE A 500 36.72 -28.36 -20.65
CA ILE A 500 36.46 -26.92 -20.83
C ILE A 500 34.96 -26.62 -20.89
N TYR A 501 34.19 -27.44 -21.59
CA TYR A 501 32.75 -27.24 -21.73
C TYR A 501 32.01 -27.44 -20.40
N SER A 502 32.32 -28.52 -19.68
CA SER A 502 31.75 -28.81 -18.35
C SER A 502 32.17 -27.80 -17.28
N THR A 503 33.38 -27.23 -17.36
CA THR A 503 33.80 -26.12 -16.49
C THR A 503 33.14 -24.78 -16.85
N LYS A 504 32.63 -24.63 -18.08
CA LYS A 504 31.88 -23.43 -18.54
C LYS A 504 30.37 -23.54 -18.40
N VAL A 505 29.82 -24.65 -17.87
CA VAL A 505 28.40 -24.73 -17.54
C VAL A 505 28.09 -23.63 -16.52
N ILE A 506 27.31 -22.64 -16.96
CA ILE A 506 26.93 -21.48 -16.16
C ILE A 506 26.02 -21.96 -15.03
N GLY A 507 26.61 -22.24 -13.87
CA GLY A 507 25.88 -22.46 -12.64
C GLY A 507 25.45 -21.12 -12.05
N SER A 508 24.14 -20.93 -11.83
CA SER A 508 23.67 -19.81 -11.02
C SER A 508 24.03 -20.06 -9.56
N LYS A 509 25.01 -19.34 -9.02
CA LYS A 509 25.32 -19.37 -7.59
C LYS A 509 24.47 -18.32 -6.87
N GLN A 510 23.56 -18.76 -6.01
CA GLN A 510 22.85 -17.85 -5.12
C GLN A 510 23.84 -17.37 -4.04
N VAL A 511 24.16 -16.07 -4.05
CA VAL A 511 24.99 -15.44 -3.03
C VAL A 511 24.06 -14.66 -2.11
N ILE A 512 24.01 -15.06 -0.83
CA ILE A 512 23.20 -14.40 0.19
C ILE A 512 24.14 -13.48 0.97
N VAL A 513 23.90 -12.18 0.88
CA VAL A 513 24.60 -11.17 1.70
C VAL A 513 23.68 -10.80 2.85
N GLN A 514 24.09 -11.12 4.08
CA GLN A 514 23.35 -10.74 5.28
C GLN A 514 23.64 -9.28 5.62
N ASN A 515 22.59 -8.47 5.82
CA ASN A 515 22.66 -7.06 6.23
C ASN A 515 23.69 -6.22 5.44
N PRO A 516 23.51 -6.05 4.12
CA PRO A 516 24.44 -5.26 3.32
C PRO A 516 24.49 -3.79 3.78
N SER A 517 25.67 -3.18 3.77
CA SER A 517 25.81 -1.73 3.92
C SER A 517 25.23 -0.98 2.72
N ILE A 518 24.93 0.32 2.88
CA ILE A 518 24.34 1.12 1.81
C ILE A 518 25.21 1.14 0.54
N ASN A 519 26.54 1.25 0.71
CA ASN A 519 27.48 1.25 -0.41
C ASN A 519 27.54 -0.11 -1.11
N GLN A 520 27.51 -1.21 -0.35
CA GLN A 520 27.45 -2.56 -0.92
C GLN A 520 26.14 -2.79 -1.68
N PHE A 521 25.02 -2.31 -1.15
CA PHE A 521 23.75 -2.36 -1.85
C PHE A 521 23.80 -1.55 -3.15
N GLU A 522 24.34 -0.34 -3.15
CA GLU A 522 24.45 0.47 -4.37
C GLU A 522 25.32 -0.19 -5.44
N GLU A 523 26.47 -0.76 -5.06
CA GLU A 523 27.34 -1.49 -5.98
C GLU A 523 26.64 -2.74 -6.56
N LEU A 524 25.99 -3.53 -5.70
CA LEU A 524 25.26 -4.73 -6.12
C LEU A 524 24.06 -4.38 -6.99
N ASN A 525 23.31 -3.33 -6.65
CA ASN A 525 22.17 -2.88 -7.44
C ASN A 525 22.63 -2.35 -8.80
N LYS A 526 23.79 -1.68 -8.87
CA LYS A 526 24.39 -1.24 -10.13
C LYS A 526 24.79 -2.43 -11.03
N MET A 527 25.32 -3.50 -10.46
CA MET A 527 25.79 -4.68 -11.21
C MET A 527 24.71 -5.70 -11.55
N TYR A 528 23.75 -5.93 -10.65
CA TYR A 528 22.81 -7.06 -10.71
C TYR A 528 21.34 -6.66 -10.61
N SER A 529 21.01 -5.41 -10.99
CA SER A 529 19.68 -4.82 -10.80
C SER A 529 18.52 -5.75 -11.21
N SER A 530 18.65 -6.49 -12.32
CA SER A 530 17.59 -7.34 -12.88
C SER A 530 17.23 -8.57 -12.05
N ILE A 531 18.15 -9.04 -11.20
CA ILE A 531 18.00 -10.29 -10.44
C ILE A 531 18.21 -10.10 -8.94
N LEU A 532 18.69 -8.93 -8.51
CA LEU A 532 18.92 -8.62 -7.10
C LEU A 532 17.57 -8.55 -6.36
N SER A 533 17.43 -9.37 -5.33
CA SER A 533 16.29 -9.31 -4.40
C SER A 533 16.80 -9.04 -3.00
N CYS A 534 16.45 -7.88 -2.48
CA CYS A 534 16.74 -7.43 -1.13
C CYS A 534 15.41 -7.19 -0.41
N PRO A 535 14.75 -8.25 0.09
CA PRO A 535 13.52 -8.07 0.87
C PRO A 535 13.82 -7.25 2.12
N CYS A 536 13.03 -6.20 2.35
CA CYS A 536 13.13 -5.41 3.57
C CYS A 536 12.65 -6.24 4.77
N SER A 537 13.37 -6.16 5.90
CA SER A 537 12.92 -6.74 7.17
C SER A 537 11.69 -6.02 7.75
N ARG A 538 11.52 -4.74 7.39
CA ARG A 538 10.31 -3.94 7.65
C ARG A 538 9.80 -3.38 6.33
N LEU A 539 8.57 -3.73 5.98
CA LEU A 539 7.91 -3.27 4.74
C LEU A 539 7.32 -1.87 4.87
N SER A 540 7.22 -1.37 6.10
CA SER A 540 6.58 -0.11 6.48
C SER A 540 7.41 0.57 7.55
N MET A 541 7.61 1.86 7.42
CA MET A 541 8.16 2.70 8.48
C MET A 541 7.56 4.11 8.41
N PRO A 542 7.26 4.74 9.56
CA PRO A 542 6.72 6.10 9.57
C PRO A 542 7.77 7.08 9.09
N ARG A 543 7.36 8.11 8.33
CA ARG A 543 8.27 9.12 7.78
C ARG A 543 9.10 9.84 8.85
N SER A 544 8.60 9.96 10.07
CA SER A 544 9.33 10.48 11.24
C SER A 544 10.66 9.78 11.52
N THR A 545 10.84 8.53 11.04
CA THR A 545 12.10 7.80 11.25
C THR A 545 13.28 8.32 10.42
N PHE A 546 13.01 9.07 9.34
CA PHE A 546 14.06 9.51 8.41
C PHE A 546 13.86 10.94 7.88
N MET A 547 12.75 11.61 8.19
CA MET A 547 12.51 13.03 7.91
C MET A 547 12.21 13.80 9.19
N HIS A 548 12.73 15.01 9.29
CA HIS A 548 12.48 15.92 10.41
C HIS A 548 12.30 17.34 9.88
N TYR A 549 11.27 18.05 10.35
CA TYR A 549 10.95 19.42 9.93
C TYR A 549 11.02 20.37 11.12
N GLU A 550 11.57 21.57 10.89
CA GLU A 550 11.54 22.66 11.86
C GLU A 550 10.64 23.78 11.32
N VAL A 551 9.61 24.13 12.08
CA VAL A 551 8.60 25.12 11.66
C VAL A 551 8.86 26.45 12.36
N GLN A 552 8.92 27.54 11.59
CA GLN A 552 9.02 28.90 12.11
C GLN A 552 7.76 29.69 11.78
N PHE A 553 7.06 30.16 12.82
CA PHE A 553 5.85 30.97 12.67
C PHE A 553 6.19 32.46 12.53
N HIS A 554 5.25 33.22 11.95
CA HIS A 554 5.41 34.65 11.80
C HIS A 554 5.60 35.34 13.18
N PRO A 555 6.53 36.31 13.32
CA PRO A 555 6.85 36.94 14.61
C PRO A 555 5.65 37.53 15.35
N PHE A 556 4.61 37.94 14.61
CA PHE A 556 3.35 38.43 15.17
C PHE A 556 2.67 37.44 16.13
N CYS A 557 2.63 36.15 15.78
CA CYS A 557 2.07 35.10 16.63
C CYS A 557 2.92 34.80 17.86
N THR A 558 4.19 35.18 17.83
CA THR A 558 5.09 35.14 18.98
C THR A 558 5.16 36.49 19.71
N SER A 559 4.38 37.49 19.33
CA SER A 559 4.44 38.81 19.97
C SER A 559 3.76 38.81 21.34
N ARG A 560 4.15 39.76 22.20
CA ARG A 560 3.48 39.98 23.50
C ARG A 560 2.03 40.48 23.36
N PHE A 561 1.69 41.11 22.24
CA PHE A 561 0.32 41.54 21.91
C PHE A 561 -0.66 40.37 21.74
N ILE A 562 -0.17 39.15 21.60
CA ILE A 562 -1.00 37.96 21.43
C ILE A 562 -0.87 37.01 22.63
N ARG A 563 0.34 36.89 23.19
CA ARG A 563 0.62 35.98 24.32
C ARG A 563 0.28 36.52 25.70
N ASP A 564 0.42 37.83 25.94
CA ASP A 564 0.24 38.39 27.28
C ASP A 564 -1.20 38.89 27.46
N GLU A 565 -1.97 38.31 28.39
CA GLU A 565 -3.32 38.81 28.74
C GLU A 565 -3.31 40.23 29.34
N LEU A 566 -2.13 40.73 29.68
CA LEU A 566 -1.92 42.03 30.30
C LEU A 566 -2.44 43.19 29.44
N TRP A 567 -2.38 43.07 28.11
CA TRP A 567 -2.92 44.10 27.24
C TRP A 567 -4.45 43.99 27.11
N LEU A 568 -5.03 42.78 27.17
CA LEU A 568 -6.48 42.52 27.19
C LEU A 568 -7.15 43.16 28.43
N GLN A 569 -6.43 43.22 29.55
CA GLN A 569 -6.91 43.87 30.79
C GLN A 569 -7.13 45.38 30.65
N TYR A 570 -6.45 46.08 29.72
CA TYR A 570 -6.70 47.52 29.50
C TYR A 570 -8.05 47.80 28.81
N TRP A 571 -8.72 46.77 28.27
CA TRP A 571 -9.96 46.90 27.49
C TRP A 571 -11.17 46.27 28.22
N THR A 572 -11.00 45.84 29.46
CA THR A 572 -12.12 45.35 30.29
C THR A 572 -13.01 46.52 30.71
N MET A 573 -14.32 46.26 30.80
CA MET A 573 -15.34 47.24 31.17
C MET A 573 -15.07 47.96 32.51
N GLU A 574 -14.25 47.40 33.40
CA GLU A 574 -13.84 48.05 34.66
C GLU A 574 -13.05 49.34 34.43
N PHE A 575 -12.20 49.40 33.40
CA PHE A 575 -11.44 50.62 33.08
C PHE A 575 -12.30 51.67 32.36
N LEU A 576 -13.30 51.22 31.57
CA LEU A 576 -14.23 52.11 30.87
C LEU A 576 -15.34 52.68 31.79
N ASN A 577 -15.69 51.97 32.87
CA ASN A 577 -16.65 52.44 33.89
C ASN A 577 -15.98 53.26 35.02
N GLY A 578 -14.65 53.23 35.13
CA GLY A 578 -13.90 53.88 36.21
C GLY A 578 -13.54 55.36 35.97
N THR A 579 -13.90 55.94 34.81
CA THR A 579 -13.67 57.36 34.56
C THR A 579 -14.97 58.16 34.64
N ILE A 580 -14.85 59.29 35.32
CA ILE A 580 -15.88 60.18 35.84
C ILE A 580 -16.64 60.83 34.66
N ASP A 581 -17.57 60.12 34.05
CA ASP A 581 -18.74 60.67 33.35
C ASP A 581 -19.67 59.52 32.89
N PRO A 582 -21.00 59.55 33.18
CA PRO A 582 -21.92 58.48 32.77
C PRO A 582 -22.25 58.49 31.27
N THR A 583 -21.52 59.27 30.48
CA THR A 583 -21.69 59.39 29.02
C THR A 583 -20.34 59.44 28.32
N PRO A 584 -19.82 58.28 27.93
CA PRO A 584 -19.59 58.13 26.51
C PRO A 584 -20.29 56.86 26.06
N SER A 585 -21.45 57.05 25.46
CA SER A 585 -22.03 56.08 24.55
C SER A 585 -21.07 55.89 23.37
N PHE A 586 -20.01 55.10 23.56
CA PHE A 586 -19.12 54.73 22.47
C PHE A 586 -19.98 54.11 21.38
N TYR A 587 -19.86 54.67 20.17
CA TYR A 587 -20.52 54.16 18.98
C TYR A 587 -20.18 52.68 18.82
N TRP A 588 -21.10 51.86 18.32
CA TRP A 588 -20.90 50.41 18.24
C TRP A 588 -19.72 50.00 17.33
N ALA A 589 -19.26 50.91 16.47
CA ALA A 589 -18.05 50.77 15.64
C ALA A 589 -16.75 51.24 16.32
N ASP A 590 -16.79 51.66 17.60
CA ASP A 590 -15.60 52.08 18.33
C ASP A 590 -14.70 50.88 18.61
N PHE A 591 -13.43 50.99 18.19
CA PHE A 591 -12.45 49.93 18.41
C PHE A 591 -12.28 49.64 19.91
N ARG A 592 -12.51 50.59 20.83
CA ARG A 592 -12.50 50.34 22.29
C ARG A 592 -13.51 49.32 22.78
N LYS A 593 -14.62 49.14 22.06
CA LYS A 593 -15.60 48.10 22.36
C LYS A 593 -15.30 46.77 21.66
N ASN A 594 -14.66 46.80 20.49
CA ASN A 594 -14.45 45.61 19.64
C ASN A 594 -13.00 45.11 19.58
N GLY A 595 -12.04 45.88 20.10
CA GLY A 595 -10.61 45.65 19.99
C GLY A 595 -10.16 44.43 20.79
N LEU A 596 -10.79 44.20 21.94
CA LEU A 596 -10.65 42.98 22.73
C LEU A 596 -11.04 41.76 21.88
N THR A 597 -12.22 41.79 21.26
CA THR A 597 -12.71 40.72 20.39
C THR A 597 -11.83 40.54 19.16
N PHE A 598 -11.37 41.63 18.54
CA PHE A 598 -10.50 41.60 17.37
C PHE A 598 -9.14 40.96 17.66
N LEU A 599 -8.49 41.30 18.77
CA LEU A 599 -7.19 40.73 19.10
C LEU A 599 -7.30 39.33 19.73
N ASN A 600 -8.39 39.02 20.45
CA ASN A 600 -8.71 37.63 20.80
C ASN A 600 -8.89 36.78 19.53
N TYR A 601 -9.56 37.31 18.51
CA TYR A 601 -9.69 36.63 17.22
C TYR A 601 -8.32 36.39 16.57
N ILE A 602 -7.42 37.38 16.58
CA ILE A 602 -6.07 37.17 16.03
C ILE A 602 -5.27 36.16 16.87
N ARG A 603 -5.40 36.16 18.19
CA ARG A 603 -4.77 35.15 19.07
C ARG A 603 -5.20 33.75 18.67
N ILE A 604 -6.51 33.58 18.54
CA ILE A 604 -7.13 32.35 18.08
C ILE A 604 -6.60 31.94 16.70
N LEU A 605 -6.46 32.87 15.74
CA LEU A 605 -5.87 32.57 14.42
C LEU A 605 -4.41 32.08 14.50
N CYS A 606 -3.63 32.61 15.44
CA CYS A 606 -2.25 32.20 15.67
C CYS A 606 -2.16 30.80 16.32
N GLU A 607 -2.96 30.55 17.35
CA GLU A 607 -3.10 29.23 17.97
C GLU A 607 -3.59 28.20 16.96
N PHE A 608 -4.55 28.58 16.12
CA PHE A 608 -5.05 27.76 15.03
C PHE A 608 -3.97 27.40 14.02
N SER A 609 -3.22 28.39 13.53
CA SER A 609 -2.15 28.16 12.56
C SER A 609 -1.10 27.21 13.15
N THR A 610 -0.83 27.35 14.44
CA THR A 610 0.10 26.48 15.17
C THR A 610 -0.43 25.05 15.27
N ALA A 611 -1.69 24.88 15.70
CA ALA A 611 -2.33 23.59 15.81
C ALA A 611 -2.47 22.89 14.45
N THR A 612 -2.83 23.63 13.40
CA THR A 612 -2.97 23.10 12.03
C THR A 612 -1.64 22.60 11.50
N VAL A 613 -0.58 23.41 11.60
CA VAL A 613 0.74 22.98 11.14
C VAL A 613 1.24 21.79 11.95
N SER A 614 1.03 21.79 13.27
CA SER A 614 1.38 20.65 14.13
C SER A 614 0.62 19.38 13.74
N ASN A 615 -0.69 19.47 13.50
CA ASN A 615 -1.52 18.32 13.10
C ASN A 615 -1.13 17.79 11.72
N VAL A 616 -0.93 18.67 10.73
CA VAL A 616 -0.49 18.28 9.38
C VAL A 616 0.90 17.66 9.45
N LEU A 617 1.81 18.21 10.25
CA LEU A 617 3.14 17.65 10.44
C LEU A 617 3.09 16.28 11.12
N ASN A 618 2.33 16.13 12.20
CA ASN A 618 2.15 14.85 12.89
C ASN A 618 1.53 13.79 11.97
N ALA A 619 0.52 14.16 11.17
CA ALA A 619 -0.10 13.25 10.21
C ALA A 619 0.87 12.83 9.10
N PHE A 620 1.62 13.78 8.56
CA PHE A 620 2.64 13.53 7.54
C PHE A 620 3.78 12.66 8.09
N GLU A 621 4.21 12.90 9.33
CA GLU A 621 5.25 12.13 10.02
C GLU A 621 4.80 10.72 10.41
N ALA A 622 3.50 10.55 10.71
CA ALA A 622 2.87 9.26 10.98
C ALA A 622 2.57 8.46 9.72
N GLU A 623 2.52 9.10 8.54
CA GLU A 623 2.32 8.41 7.27
C GLU A 623 3.46 7.43 7.02
N ASN A 624 3.09 6.18 6.75
CA ASN A 624 4.05 5.11 6.53
C ASN A 624 4.61 5.17 5.11
N TYR A 625 5.93 5.22 5.00
CA TYR A 625 6.61 4.87 3.78
C TYR A 625 6.67 3.35 3.67
N PHE A 626 6.11 2.82 2.57
CA PHE A 626 6.11 1.39 2.28
C PHE A 626 7.10 1.09 1.17
N SER A 627 7.95 0.10 1.39
CA SER A 627 8.74 -0.49 0.31
C SER A 627 9.08 -1.93 0.58
N SER A 628 8.85 -2.78 -0.42
CA SER A 628 9.24 -4.19 -0.39
C SER A 628 10.71 -4.43 -0.72
N GLN A 629 11.42 -3.41 -1.22
CA GLN A 629 12.84 -3.43 -1.57
C GLN A 629 13.50 -2.09 -1.21
N PRO A 630 14.77 -2.07 -0.79
CA PRO A 630 15.51 -0.82 -0.62
C PRO A 630 15.64 -0.09 -1.97
N ILE A 631 15.54 1.23 -1.93
CA ILE A 631 15.71 2.13 -3.09
C ILE A 631 17.10 2.76 -3.07
N THR A 632 17.56 3.25 -4.22
CA THR A 632 18.86 3.94 -4.33
C THR A 632 18.82 5.32 -3.67
N LYS A 633 19.99 5.88 -3.35
CA LYS A 633 20.09 7.23 -2.78
C LYS A 633 19.52 8.31 -3.71
N LEU A 634 19.67 8.14 -5.03
CA LEU A 634 19.12 9.07 -6.02
C LEU A 634 17.59 9.06 -6.01
N GLU A 635 16.98 7.86 -6.03
CA GLU A 635 15.52 7.68 -5.96
C GLU A 635 14.97 8.22 -4.64
N PHE A 636 15.67 7.97 -3.52
CA PHE A 636 15.28 8.48 -2.21
C PHE A 636 15.25 10.01 -2.18
N ASN A 637 16.28 10.67 -2.72
CA ASN A 637 16.34 12.13 -2.77
C ASN A 637 15.25 12.76 -3.66
N GLN A 638 14.86 12.08 -4.76
CA GLN A 638 13.76 12.54 -5.61
C GLN A 638 12.41 12.41 -4.89
N LEU A 639 12.21 11.31 -4.15
CA LEU A 639 11.00 11.09 -3.38
C LEU A 639 10.87 12.09 -2.24
N THR A 640 11.94 12.39 -1.50
CA THR A 640 11.90 13.36 -0.41
C THR A 640 11.54 14.76 -0.89
N HIS A 641 12.07 15.21 -2.03
CA HIS A 641 11.68 16.50 -2.61
C HIS A 641 10.18 16.56 -2.91
N ASN A 642 9.64 15.53 -3.57
CA ASN A 642 8.21 15.45 -3.88
C ASN A 642 7.35 15.43 -2.62
N TRP A 643 7.80 14.73 -1.57
CA TRP A 643 7.09 14.70 -0.29
C TRP A 643 7.09 16.06 0.41
N THR A 644 8.20 16.80 0.38
CA THR A 644 8.28 18.16 0.94
C THR A 644 7.35 19.13 0.23
N ASP A 645 7.29 19.09 -1.11
CA ASP A 645 6.37 19.93 -1.88
C ASP A 645 4.91 19.61 -1.54
N SER A 646 4.58 18.32 -1.41
CA SER A 646 3.25 17.85 -0.99
C SER A 646 2.88 18.38 0.40
N PHE A 647 3.80 18.30 1.37
CA PHE A 647 3.59 18.81 2.73
C PHE A 647 3.28 20.31 2.74
N ILE A 648 4.03 21.12 1.97
CA ILE A 648 3.80 22.58 1.89
C ILE A 648 2.42 22.90 1.34
N VAL A 649 1.96 22.14 0.33
CA VAL A 649 0.63 22.31 -0.25
C VAL A 649 -0.46 21.97 0.78
N GLN A 650 -0.30 20.89 1.54
CA GLN A 650 -1.23 20.48 2.60
C GLN A 650 -1.36 21.54 3.69
N VAL A 651 -0.25 22.12 4.15
CA VAL A 651 -0.26 23.18 5.17
C VAL A 651 -1.02 24.41 4.69
N LYS A 652 -0.73 24.90 3.48
CA LYS A 652 -1.40 26.08 2.90
C LYS A 652 -2.91 25.88 2.78
N LYS A 653 -3.30 24.67 2.41
CA LYS A 653 -4.69 24.27 2.23
C LYS A 653 -5.44 24.17 3.56
N GLY A 654 -4.89 23.50 4.57
CA GLY A 654 -5.51 23.43 5.90
C GLY A 654 -5.79 24.82 6.51
N ILE A 655 -4.88 25.76 6.30
CA ILE A 655 -5.08 27.17 6.70
C ILE A 655 -6.23 27.81 5.91
N LYS A 656 -6.25 27.64 4.58
CA LYS A 656 -7.28 28.20 3.69
C LYS A 656 -8.68 27.67 4.00
N ASP A 657 -8.81 26.37 4.22
CA ASP A 657 -10.10 25.72 4.43
C ASP A 657 -10.73 26.21 5.73
N CYS A 658 -9.96 26.30 6.81
CA CYS A 658 -10.47 26.84 8.06
C CYS A 658 -10.83 28.32 7.97
N LEU A 659 -10.01 29.15 7.31
CA LEU A 659 -10.37 30.56 7.11
C LEU A 659 -11.70 30.66 6.36
N THR A 660 -11.88 29.84 5.33
CA THR A 660 -13.13 29.80 4.55
C THR A 660 -14.32 29.40 5.41
N ILE A 661 -14.14 28.47 6.35
CA ILE A 661 -15.19 28.02 7.27
C ILE A 661 -15.53 29.11 8.28
N CYS A 662 -14.53 29.68 8.96
CA CYS A 662 -14.73 30.76 9.94
C CYS A 662 -15.42 31.98 9.32
N PHE A 663 -15.04 32.35 8.08
CA PHE A 663 -15.68 33.45 7.35
C PHE A 663 -17.03 33.09 6.69
N SER A 664 -17.39 31.82 6.56
CA SER A 664 -18.72 31.42 6.05
C SER A 664 -19.76 31.26 7.15
N ILE A 665 -19.31 31.10 8.40
CA ILE A 665 -20.15 30.94 9.59
C ILE A 665 -20.57 32.30 10.18
N HIS A 666 -19.85 33.37 9.83
CA HIS A 666 -20.12 34.76 10.20
C HIS A 666 -20.52 35.58 8.99
#